data_AF-A0A3P9K3F6-F1
#
_entry.id   AF-A0A3P9K3F6-F1
#
_cell.length_a   1.000
_cell.length_b   1.000
_cell.length_c   1.000
_cell.angle_alpha   90.00
_cell.angle_beta   90.00
_cell.angle_gamma   90.00
#
_symmetry.space_group_name_H-M   'P 1'
#
loop_
_entity.id
_entity.type
_entity.pdbx_description
1 polymer ?
#
loop_
_entity_poly.entity_id
_entity_poly.type
_entity_poly.pdbx_seq_one_letter_code
_entity_poly.pdbx_strand_id
1 'polypeptide(L)'
;MVKGLQIIHVNMRSLLPKIDQLRAWLVYNKPSVITISETWLSSNISDSVISLDNYTLYRADRSSRGGGVATYVSSNIQSHVILPKVAPLCFEGLFIKLILHDHKHLIIGNIYRPPNSPSDSVKNIVSTVTSLSCKNEMILLGDFNINCLCPSSATERTLFNSSNFSQLISKPTRISTNSKSLIDWILVTHPDRIQDSGVLSDCFSDHCIIYCIWKIKTPRLPPKLVKVRQTKILNIDNFIEDLLNINWARLNLIPFMNEAWDYFSTELLNVIDKHAPPTVIRVKGKQMPWVNGELISLFRQRDKAWEKFHHTQDPADRDAYKRLRNICTTRTRNARSNYYKDSLSNSANNPKQFWRQINNLLGKTDSASTNMLINNVCTNDPAVISEAFCQHFSISPPIESPSHSISHCVNLSCDSTFSFRMVNPTDVEQVINELSSTSSAGPDGIEAKFIKLASHVLCFPLAALLNLSFTTAEVPLAWKRAKVIPLHKGGKSNDMSNYRPISIINSIVKVYEKIIFNQLSEYLTLNNILSPFQSGFRKHFSTTSALLKFTNDIFSGFDNNMLTGALFIDLTKAFDMVDHYLLLDKLHSIGLDRSSLLWFNSYLHHRQQCVLFNGSYSNFLSVDKGVPQGSALGPLLFSIFINDLPTKCIYSNIQLYADDTVIYSSKSNIVDIQHSIQHDFNSVQLWLQSNKLLLNKSKSYFMLFQKRLRPVAASEIHLTYLDMSLISVAEKFKYLGLWLDSSLSFSVHIQSIVHKISYRLKLLYLSINCFSLSVRKKIISQLIIPTLDYGDIIYQNTTLTNLRPLNVIYNSLCRFILRCPFRTHHCLMFQQLSWLPLSSRRQFHWLLFIFKCINLSYPDYLKQYLTPFQSSYNLRHADQIFFAVPRVKKQIGKYSFNYKAPSDWNNLPLSIRSLTSFFAFKNACLVHLQHSCNCF
;
A
#
# COMPACT_ATOMS: atom_id res chain seq x y z
N MET A 1 26.35 21.86 27.09
CA MET A 1 26.68 20.61 26.37
C MET A 1 27.95 20.83 25.58
N VAL A 2 28.91 19.93 25.75
CA VAL A 2 30.14 19.87 24.96
C VAL A 2 29.78 19.73 23.47
N LYS A 3 30.41 20.54 22.59
CA LYS A 3 30.14 20.53 21.14
C LYS A 3 30.89 19.37 20.47
N GLY A 4 30.19 18.44 19.84
CA GLY A 4 30.80 17.34 19.07
C GLY A 4 29.78 16.34 18.53
N LEU A 5 30.25 15.28 17.87
CA LEU A 5 29.44 14.14 17.44
C LEU A 5 29.20 13.23 18.65
N GLN A 6 27.97 13.25 19.18
CA GLN A 6 27.59 12.46 20.35
C GLN A 6 27.19 11.04 19.94
N ILE A 7 27.88 10.04 20.50
CA ILE A 7 27.68 8.63 20.20
C ILE A 7 27.35 7.91 21.51
N ILE A 8 26.30 7.08 21.52
CA ILE A 8 25.88 6.32 22.70
C ILE A 8 25.71 4.82 22.40
N HIS A 9 25.85 3.99 23.44
CA HIS A 9 25.49 2.57 23.43
C HIS A 9 24.59 2.21 24.60
N VAL A 10 23.66 1.27 24.38
CA VAL A 10 22.91 0.63 25.46
C VAL A 10 22.50 -0.80 25.12
N ASN A 11 22.74 -1.72 26.05
CA ASN A 11 22.08 -3.03 26.03
C ASN A 11 20.62 -2.88 26.50
N MET A 12 19.67 -3.12 25.60
CA MET A 12 18.25 -2.92 25.90
C MET A 12 17.53 -4.16 26.45
N ARG A 13 18.05 -5.38 26.32
CA ARG A 13 17.34 -6.63 26.70
C ARG A 13 15.87 -6.62 26.26
N SER A 14 15.65 -6.50 24.95
CA SER A 14 14.38 -6.22 24.27
C SER A 14 14.06 -4.73 24.08
N LEU A 15 14.20 -4.27 22.83
CA LEU A 15 13.90 -2.89 22.41
C LEU A 15 12.39 -2.60 22.39
N LEU A 16 11.58 -3.55 21.89
CA LEU A 16 10.15 -3.34 21.58
C LEU A 16 9.32 -2.80 22.76
N PRO A 17 9.41 -3.36 23.98
CA PRO A 17 8.68 -2.85 25.15
C PRO A 17 9.16 -1.49 25.65
N LYS A 18 10.32 -1.02 25.17
CA LYS A 18 11.07 0.14 25.67
C LYS A 18 11.19 1.25 24.62
N ILE A 19 10.72 1.03 23.40
CA ILE A 19 10.83 2.01 22.30
C ILE A 19 10.22 3.37 22.64
N ASP A 20 9.10 3.40 23.37
CA ASP A 20 8.47 4.65 23.78
C ASP A 20 9.29 5.40 24.82
N GLN A 21 10.00 4.68 25.71
CA GLN A 21 10.94 5.30 26.65
C GLN A 21 12.14 5.89 25.90
N LEU A 22 12.67 5.16 24.90
CA LEU A 22 13.75 5.67 24.05
C LEU A 22 13.31 6.94 23.31
N ARG A 23 12.10 6.95 22.72
CA ARG A 23 11.55 8.12 22.05
C ARG A 23 11.40 9.31 22.98
N ALA A 24 10.91 9.10 24.20
CA ALA A 24 10.82 10.15 25.21
C ALA A 24 12.21 10.69 25.61
N TRP A 25 13.19 9.81 25.79
CA TRP A 25 14.56 10.18 26.12
C TRP A 25 15.23 11.03 25.03
N LEU A 26 14.92 10.76 23.75
CA LEU A 26 15.42 11.53 22.62
C LEU A 26 14.89 12.96 22.52
N VAL A 27 13.79 13.29 23.21
CA VAL A 27 13.27 14.67 23.24
C VAL A 27 14.31 15.62 23.85
N TYR A 28 15.11 15.13 24.80
CA TYR A 28 16.10 15.93 25.54
C TYR A 28 17.53 15.76 25.06
N ASN A 29 17.97 14.51 24.81
CA ASN A 29 19.40 14.20 24.68
C ASN A 29 19.93 14.20 23.24
N LYS A 30 19.06 14.03 22.22
CA LYS A 30 19.36 14.13 20.76
C LYS A 30 20.80 13.74 20.33
N PRO A 31 21.29 12.54 20.66
CA PRO A 31 22.61 12.08 20.23
C PRO A 31 22.69 11.95 18.71
N SER A 32 23.89 12.02 18.13
CA SER A 32 24.08 11.88 16.69
C SER A 32 24.01 10.41 16.24
N VAL A 33 24.50 9.49 17.07
CA VAL A 33 24.49 8.04 16.81
C VAL A 33 24.06 7.28 18.07
N ILE A 34 23.17 6.32 17.91
CA ILE A 34 22.69 5.44 18.99
C ILE A 34 22.92 4.00 18.55
N THR A 35 23.68 3.24 19.33
CA THR A 35 23.85 1.80 19.12
C THR A 35 23.14 1.04 20.24
N ILE A 36 22.53 -0.09 19.87
CA ILE A 36 21.75 -0.93 20.78
C ILE A 36 22.19 -2.36 20.61
N SER A 37 22.46 -3.04 21.72
CA SER A 37 22.65 -4.49 21.79
C SER A 37 21.44 -5.16 22.46
N GLU A 38 21.29 -6.47 22.24
CA GLU A 38 20.13 -7.26 22.67
C GLU A 38 18.78 -6.64 22.27
N THR A 39 18.65 -6.33 20.98
CA THR A 39 17.40 -5.76 20.46
C THR A 39 16.24 -6.76 20.58
N TRP A 40 16.53 -8.07 20.50
CA TRP A 40 15.58 -9.20 20.45
C TRP A 40 14.56 -9.03 19.32
N LEU A 41 14.98 -8.35 18.26
CA LEU A 41 14.19 -8.18 17.05
C LEU A 41 14.31 -9.42 16.16
N SER A 42 13.35 -9.54 15.25
CA SER A 42 13.31 -10.57 14.22
C SER A 42 12.85 -9.93 12.92
N SER A 43 13.15 -10.57 11.79
CA SER A 43 12.73 -10.12 10.45
C SER A 43 11.21 -9.90 10.34
N ASN A 44 10.42 -10.53 11.21
CA ASN A 44 8.98 -10.35 11.32
C ASN A 44 8.54 -9.01 11.94
N ILE A 45 9.45 -8.19 12.44
CA ILE A 45 9.14 -6.86 12.99
C ILE A 45 9.55 -5.82 11.96
N SER A 46 8.59 -5.02 11.48
CA SER A 46 8.88 -3.94 10.53
C SER A 46 9.64 -2.80 11.19
N ASP A 47 10.58 -2.22 10.45
CA ASP A 47 11.38 -1.05 10.85
C ASP A 47 10.51 0.15 11.24
N SER A 48 9.34 0.29 10.61
CA SER A 48 8.34 1.32 10.93
C SER A 48 7.99 1.37 12.42
N VAL A 49 7.87 0.21 13.08
CA VAL A 49 7.46 0.07 14.49
C VAL A 49 8.51 0.64 15.44
N ILE A 50 9.78 0.48 15.08
CA ILE A 50 10.94 0.84 15.90
C ILE A 50 11.67 2.09 15.36
N SER A 51 11.15 2.72 14.32
CA SER A 51 11.69 3.95 13.77
C SER A 51 11.69 5.08 14.81
N LEU A 52 12.72 5.92 14.71
CA LEU A 52 12.92 7.12 15.52
C LEU A 52 12.94 8.32 14.57
N ASP A 53 12.20 9.37 14.92
CA ASP A 53 12.08 10.56 14.07
C ASP A 53 13.45 11.24 13.88
N ASN A 54 13.81 11.52 12.62
CA ASN A 54 15.10 12.06 12.20
C ASN A 54 16.31 11.13 12.40
N TYR A 55 16.09 9.82 12.45
CA TYR A 55 17.17 8.83 12.41
C TYR A 55 16.97 7.82 11.30
N THR A 56 18.06 7.42 10.67
CA THR A 56 18.18 6.27 9.79
C THR A 56 18.50 5.03 10.63
N LEU A 57 17.68 3.98 10.52
CA LEU A 57 17.85 2.72 11.23
C LEU A 57 18.65 1.70 10.40
N TYR A 58 19.64 1.09 11.02
CA TYR A 58 20.33 -0.11 10.56
C TYR A 58 20.22 -1.20 11.63
N ARG A 59 20.03 -2.46 11.26
CA ARG A 59 19.90 -3.57 12.23
C ARG A 59 20.42 -4.89 11.68
N ALA A 60 20.87 -5.75 12.60
CA ALA A 60 21.14 -7.16 12.35
C ALA A 60 20.39 -7.98 13.40
N ASP A 61 19.43 -8.78 12.95
CA ASP A 61 18.56 -9.58 13.81
C ASP A 61 19.16 -10.96 14.07
N ARG A 62 18.78 -11.55 15.21
CA ARG A 62 19.06 -12.96 15.51
C ARG A 62 17.81 -13.80 15.26
N SER A 63 18.00 -15.02 14.75
CA SER A 63 16.92 -15.97 14.52
C SER A 63 16.28 -16.50 15.80
N SER A 64 17.07 -16.62 16.88
CA SER A 64 16.63 -17.08 18.20
C SER A 64 16.43 -15.93 19.20
N ARG A 65 15.74 -16.22 20.31
CA ARG A 65 15.53 -15.25 21.39
C ARG A 65 16.86 -14.94 22.10
N GLY A 66 17.14 -13.64 22.32
CA GLY A 66 18.35 -13.18 23.01
C GLY A 66 19.47 -12.78 22.04
N GLY A 67 19.80 -11.49 21.97
CA GLY A 67 20.81 -10.93 21.04
C GLY A 67 20.24 -9.99 19.98
N GLY A 68 21.00 -9.79 18.90
CA GLY A 68 20.71 -8.81 17.84
C GLY A 68 21.18 -7.39 18.17
N VAL A 69 21.54 -6.63 17.13
CA VAL A 69 22.11 -5.28 17.23
C VAL A 69 21.37 -4.30 16.32
N ALA A 70 21.27 -3.02 16.72
CA ALA A 70 20.71 -1.95 15.91
C ALA A 70 21.48 -0.64 16.10
N THR A 71 21.60 0.14 15.03
CA THR A 71 22.27 1.45 15.02
C THR A 71 21.35 2.48 14.38
N TYR A 72 21.08 3.56 15.10
CA TYR A 72 20.37 4.74 14.59
C TYR A 72 21.38 5.86 14.34
N VAL A 73 21.38 6.39 13.12
CA VAL A 73 22.22 7.54 12.73
C VAL A 73 21.32 8.71 12.43
N SER A 74 21.60 9.87 13.00
CA SER A 74 20.81 11.08 12.75
C SER A 74 20.76 11.38 11.24
N SER A 75 19.58 11.65 10.70
CA SER A 75 19.33 11.76 9.24
C SER A 75 20.06 12.92 8.56
N ASN A 76 20.71 13.80 9.33
CA ASN A 76 21.61 14.84 8.83
C ASN A 76 23.02 14.33 8.47
N ILE A 77 23.34 13.07 8.79
CA ILE A 77 24.63 12.44 8.52
C ILE A 77 24.41 11.37 7.45
N GLN A 78 25.16 11.45 6.35
CA GLN A 78 25.13 10.41 5.33
C GLN A 78 25.82 9.16 5.88
N SER A 79 25.16 8.01 5.74
CA SER A 79 25.68 6.75 6.27
C SER A 79 25.29 5.54 5.43
N HIS A 80 26.10 4.49 5.47
CA HIS A 80 25.81 3.19 4.85
C HIS A 80 26.48 2.04 5.61
N VAL A 81 25.92 0.84 5.47
CA VAL A 81 26.49 -0.39 6.04
C VAL A 81 27.75 -0.77 5.26
N ILE A 82 28.81 -1.17 5.97
CA ILE A 82 29.98 -1.81 5.38
C ILE A 82 29.99 -3.28 5.80
N LEU A 83 30.25 -4.17 4.85
CA LEU A 83 30.44 -5.59 5.12
C LEU A 83 31.93 -5.89 5.31
N PRO A 84 32.33 -6.52 6.44
CA PRO A 84 33.70 -6.95 6.64
C PRO A 84 34.07 -8.07 5.66
N LYS A 85 35.36 -8.18 5.30
CA LYS A 85 35.83 -9.28 4.44
C LYS A 85 35.81 -10.61 5.19
N VAL A 86 36.04 -10.57 6.49
CA VAL A 86 35.91 -11.72 7.39
C VAL A 86 34.54 -11.65 8.05
N ALA A 87 33.74 -12.72 7.93
CA ALA A 87 32.41 -12.75 8.50
C ALA A 87 32.47 -12.76 10.05
N PRO A 88 31.56 -12.05 10.74
CA PRO A 88 31.49 -12.09 12.19
C PRO A 88 31.10 -13.50 12.67
N LEU A 89 32.05 -14.18 13.31
CA LEU A 89 31.88 -15.52 13.87
C LEU A 89 31.82 -15.46 15.40
N CYS A 90 30.78 -16.06 15.99
CA CYS A 90 30.55 -16.11 17.44
C CYS A 90 30.19 -14.77 18.11
N PHE A 91 29.85 -13.74 17.34
CA PHE A 91 29.29 -12.48 17.84
C PHE A 91 28.37 -11.85 16.80
N GLU A 92 27.49 -10.96 17.23
CA GLU A 92 26.66 -10.14 16.37
C GLU A 92 27.34 -8.77 16.16
N GLY A 93 27.57 -8.38 14.91
CA GLY A 93 28.27 -7.14 14.56
C GLY A 93 27.56 -6.36 13.46
N LEU A 94 27.48 -5.04 13.62
CA LEU A 94 26.93 -4.12 12.61
C LEU A 94 27.87 -2.92 12.44
N PHE A 95 28.41 -2.73 11.23
CA PHE A 95 29.41 -1.72 10.93
C PHE A 95 28.87 -0.67 9.97
N ILE A 96 28.90 0.60 10.38
CA ILE A 96 28.32 1.72 9.62
C ILE A 96 29.41 2.74 9.32
N LYS A 97 29.58 3.10 8.04
CA LYS A 97 30.40 4.24 7.61
C LYS A 97 29.57 5.51 7.74
N LEU A 98 30.10 6.50 8.45
CA LEU A 98 29.59 7.87 8.45
C LEU A 98 30.42 8.71 7.48
N ILE A 99 29.74 9.48 6.63
CA ILE A 99 30.34 10.49 5.76
C ILE A 99 29.95 11.84 6.35
N LEU A 100 30.95 12.59 6.82
CA LEU A 100 30.72 13.80 7.61
C LEU A 100 31.04 15.07 6.82
N HIS A 101 32.13 15.03 6.06
CA HIS A 101 32.58 16.03 5.07
C HIS A 101 33.28 15.27 3.93
N ASP A 102 33.52 15.91 2.79
CA ASP A 102 33.98 15.26 1.54
C ASP A 102 35.20 14.32 1.68
N HIS A 103 36.04 14.53 2.69
CA HIS A 103 37.23 13.70 2.96
C HIS A 103 37.31 13.09 4.37
N LYS A 104 36.27 13.22 5.20
CA LYS A 104 36.28 12.69 6.58
C LYS A 104 35.22 11.62 6.80
N HIS A 105 35.68 10.43 7.16
CA HIS A 105 34.85 9.27 7.44
C HIS A 105 35.13 8.70 8.83
N LEU A 106 34.08 8.15 9.45
CA LEU A 106 34.17 7.46 10.74
C LEU A 106 33.42 6.14 10.64
N ILE A 107 34.02 5.04 11.08
CA ILE A 107 33.34 3.75 11.16
C ILE A 107 32.83 3.54 12.58
N ILE A 108 31.52 3.26 12.69
CA ILE A 108 30.87 2.84 13.94
C ILE A 108 30.60 1.35 13.89
N GLY A 109 31.22 0.58 14.79
CA GLY A 109 30.94 -0.84 14.99
C GLY A 109 30.08 -1.07 16.22
N ASN A 110 28.87 -1.61 16.05
CA ASN A 110 28.02 -2.07 17.14
C ASN A 110 28.20 -3.58 17.32
N ILE A 111 28.68 -4.00 18.50
CA ILE A 111 29.04 -5.39 18.78
C ILE A 111 28.20 -5.92 19.94
N TYR A 112 27.71 -7.14 19.80
CA TYR A 112 27.18 -7.93 20.90
C TYR A 112 27.86 -9.30 20.90
N ARG A 113 28.57 -9.63 21.98
CA ARG A 113 29.19 -10.94 22.18
C ARG A 113 28.39 -11.70 23.23
N PRO A 114 27.74 -12.83 22.90
CA PRO A 114 27.01 -13.64 23.88
C PRO A 114 27.89 -14.08 25.06
N PRO A 115 27.33 -14.26 26.27
CA PRO A 115 28.11 -14.65 27.45
C PRO A 115 28.78 -16.03 27.31
N ASN A 116 28.15 -16.97 26.61
CA ASN A 116 28.67 -18.32 26.38
C ASN A 116 29.52 -18.43 25.10
N SER A 117 30.15 -17.34 24.67
CA SER A 117 30.96 -17.34 23.45
C SER A 117 32.30 -18.06 23.66
N PRO A 118 32.84 -18.78 22.65
CA PRO A 118 34.13 -19.47 22.73
C PRO A 118 35.29 -18.53 23.09
N SER A 119 36.40 -19.07 23.60
CA SER A 119 37.61 -18.31 23.96
C SER A 119 38.17 -17.49 22.79
N ASP A 120 38.13 -18.02 21.57
CA ASP A 120 38.64 -17.34 20.37
C ASP A 120 37.70 -16.24 19.83
N SER A 121 36.53 -16.01 20.43
CA SER A 121 35.58 -14.99 19.99
C SER A 121 36.18 -13.57 19.93
N VAL A 122 37.09 -13.23 20.83
CA VAL A 122 37.78 -11.93 20.80
C VAL A 122 38.75 -11.83 19.61
N LYS A 123 39.47 -12.91 19.28
CA LYS A 123 40.30 -12.96 18.08
C LYS A 123 39.46 -12.80 16.81
N ASN A 124 38.27 -13.42 16.78
CA ASN A 124 37.33 -13.27 15.66
C ASN A 124 36.81 -11.82 15.53
N ILE A 125 36.54 -11.14 16.65
CA ILE A 125 36.17 -9.72 16.62
C ILE A 125 37.33 -8.89 16.02
N VAL A 126 38.56 -9.09 16.52
CA VAL A 126 39.74 -8.36 16.04
C VAL A 126 40.01 -8.63 14.55
N SER A 127 39.93 -9.88 14.09
CA SER A 127 40.14 -10.22 12.66
C SER A 127 39.05 -9.62 11.76
N THR A 128 37.80 -9.63 12.22
CA THR A 128 36.67 -9.00 11.50
C THR A 128 36.89 -7.49 11.37
N VAL A 129 37.25 -6.83 12.46
CA VAL A 129 37.43 -5.38 12.52
C VAL A 129 38.63 -4.93 11.70
N THR A 130 39.77 -5.61 11.82
CA THR A 130 40.98 -5.30 11.03
C THR A 130 40.76 -5.50 9.52
N SER A 131 39.83 -6.38 9.12
CA SER A 131 39.46 -6.57 7.71
C SER A 131 38.70 -5.39 7.07
N LEU A 132 38.15 -4.46 7.87
CA LEU A 132 37.35 -3.30 7.41
C LEU A 132 38.19 -2.12 6.89
N SER A 133 39.51 -2.29 6.74
CA SER A 133 40.55 -1.32 6.31
C SER A 133 41.26 -0.58 7.45
N CYS A 134 42.58 -0.81 7.56
CA CYS A 134 43.47 -0.27 8.59
C CYS A 134 43.71 1.26 8.56
N LYS A 135 43.10 2.02 7.63
CA LYS A 135 43.35 3.47 7.48
C LYS A 135 42.20 4.38 7.95
N ASN A 136 41.05 3.83 8.35
CA ASN A 136 39.90 4.64 8.75
C ASN A 136 39.84 4.81 10.27
N GLU A 137 39.41 5.97 10.74
CA GLU A 137 39.09 6.15 12.16
C GLU A 137 37.87 5.26 12.53
N MET A 138 37.99 4.51 13.62
CA MET A 138 36.98 3.56 14.08
C MET A 138 36.65 3.76 15.55
N ILE A 139 35.36 3.63 15.87
CA ILE A 139 34.82 3.52 17.23
C ILE A 139 33.96 2.25 17.28
N LEU A 140 34.34 1.32 18.14
CA LEU A 140 33.55 0.12 18.44
C LEU A 140 32.87 0.32 19.79
N LEU A 141 31.59 0.00 19.86
CA LEU A 141 30.81 0.09 21.08
C LEU A 141 29.84 -1.09 21.14
N GLY A 142 29.62 -1.62 22.33
CA GLY A 142 28.95 -2.91 22.42
C GLY A 142 28.92 -3.49 23.82
N ASP A 143 28.14 -4.56 23.98
CA ASP A 143 28.21 -5.45 25.14
C ASP A 143 29.07 -6.66 24.77
N PHE A 144 30.26 -6.72 25.35
CA PHE A 144 31.24 -7.76 25.08
C PHE A 144 31.05 -8.96 26.02
N ASN A 145 30.22 -8.84 27.06
CA ASN A 145 30.11 -9.82 28.14
C ASN A 145 31.48 -10.26 28.70
N ILE A 146 32.47 -9.35 28.70
CA ILE A 146 33.81 -9.54 29.29
C ILE A 146 33.99 -8.45 30.34
N ASN A 147 34.16 -8.84 31.60
CA ASN A 147 34.26 -7.87 32.69
C ASN A 147 35.65 -7.24 32.73
N CYS A 148 35.77 -6.01 32.25
CA CYS A 148 37.01 -5.24 32.21
C CYS A 148 37.56 -4.90 33.62
N LEU A 149 36.76 -5.03 34.68
CA LEU A 149 37.22 -4.86 36.06
C LEU A 149 37.91 -6.12 36.61
N CYS A 150 37.75 -7.27 35.94
CA CYS A 150 38.33 -8.54 36.39
C CYS A 150 39.75 -8.72 35.81
N PRO A 151 40.74 -9.19 36.61
CA PRO A 151 42.09 -9.44 36.13
C PRO A 151 42.16 -10.44 34.97
N SER A 152 41.24 -11.42 34.94
CA SER A 152 41.16 -12.44 33.89
C SER A 152 40.88 -11.89 32.50
N SER A 153 40.41 -10.63 32.37
CA SER A 153 40.20 -9.98 31.07
C SER A 153 41.46 -9.34 30.47
N ALA A 154 42.62 -9.47 31.12
CA ALA A 154 43.87 -8.84 30.70
C ALA A 154 44.33 -9.29 29.31
N THR A 155 44.16 -10.58 28.99
CA THR A 155 44.48 -11.17 27.68
C THR A 155 43.69 -10.52 26.55
N GLU A 156 42.39 -10.34 26.74
CA GLU A 156 41.46 -9.75 25.79
C GLU A 156 41.76 -8.26 25.59
N ARG A 157 42.03 -7.52 26.67
CA ARG A 157 42.46 -6.11 26.58
C ARG A 157 43.76 -5.96 25.80
N THR A 158 44.72 -6.85 26.03
CA THR A 158 46.01 -6.84 25.34
C THR A 158 45.84 -7.07 23.84
N LEU A 159 44.93 -7.96 23.43
CA LEU A 159 44.61 -8.20 22.01
C LEU A 159 44.01 -6.98 21.31
N PHE A 160 43.12 -6.23 21.99
CA PHE A 160 42.58 -4.99 21.41
C PHE A 160 43.64 -3.89 21.35
N ASN A 161 44.43 -3.73 22.42
CA ASN A 161 45.53 -2.75 22.46
C ASN A 161 46.57 -3.03 21.37
N SER A 162 46.96 -4.29 21.15
CA SER A 162 47.89 -4.67 20.07
C SER A 162 47.33 -4.44 18.67
N SER A 163 46.00 -4.25 18.56
CA SER A 163 45.29 -3.92 17.32
C SER A 163 44.93 -2.43 17.22
N ASN A 164 45.62 -1.57 17.97
CA ASN A 164 45.40 -0.11 18.03
C ASN A 164 44.01 0.32 18.55
N PHE A 165 43.37 -0.47 19.39
CA PHE A 165 42.12 -0.07 20.06
C PHE A 165 42.34 0.24 21.53
N SER A 166 42.01 1.46 21.94
CA SER A 166 42.03 1.90 23.34
C SER A 166 40.62 1.90 23.93
N GLN A 167 40.45 1.30 25.11
CA GLN A 167 39.20 1.28 25.85
C GLN A 167 39.03 2.57 26.66
N LEU A 168 37.86 3.21 26.58
CA LEU A 168 37.60 4.51 27.23
C LEU A 168 36.82 4.47 28.55
N ILE A 169 35.98 3.45 28.78
CA ILE A 169 35.06 3.41 29.92
C ILE A 169 35.73 2.78 31.14
N SER A 170 35.85 3.53 32.23
CA SER A 170 36.48 3.04 33.48
C SER A 170 35.48 2.68 34.58
N LYS A 171 34.20 3.07 34.44
CA LYS A 171 33.16 2.87 35.46
C LYS A 171 32.32 1.62 35.18
N PRO A 172 31.77 0.94 36.21
CA PRO A 172 30.87 -0.19 36.02
C PRO A 172 29.66 0.18 35.15
N THR A 173 29.28 -0.71 34.23
CA THR A 173 28.18 -0.49 33.28
C THR A 173 26.96 -1.35 33.59
N ARG A 174 27.14 -2.47 34.31
CA ARG A 174 26.05 -3.29 34.85
C ARG A 174 26.17 -3.40 36.37
N ILE A 175 25.14 -2.93 37.07
CA ILE A 175 25.13 -2.83 38.54
C ILE A 175 23.94 -3.61 39.09
N SER A 176 24.22 -4.72 39.78
CA SER A 176 23.22 -5.53 40.49
C SER A 176 23.31 -5.28 42.01
N THR A 177 22.44 -5.93 42.81
CA THR A 177 22.54 -5.90 44.28
C THR A 177 23.90 -6.40 44.77
N ASN A 178 24.47 -7.39 44.09
CA ASN A 178 25.59 -8.20 44.59
C ASN A 178 26.84 -8.11 43.68
N SER A 179 26.77 -7.41 42.56
CA SER A 179 27.87 -7.34 41.59
C SER A 179 27.90 -6.02 40.83
N LYS A 180 29.11 -5.55 40.53
CA LYS A 180 29.40 -4.42 39.63
C LYS A 180 30.33 -4.93 38.53
N SER A 181 29.90 -4.88 37.28
CA SER A 181 30.71 -5.34 36.14
C SER A 181 30.78 -4.28 35.04
N LEU A 182 31.91 -4.26 34.32
CA LEU A 182 32.15 -3.40 33.17
C LEU A 182 32.23 -4.28 31.92
N ILE A 183 31.07 -4.52 31.31
CA ILE A 183 30.92 -5.43 30.16
C ILE A 183 30.56 -4.69 28.87
N ASP A 184 29.93 -3.53 28.98
CA ASP A 184 29.71 -2.60 27.87
C ASP A 184 30.95 -1.71 27.65
N TRP A 185 31.59 -1.82 26.49
CA TRP A 185 32.88 -1.15 26.19
C TRP A 185 32.72 -0.08 25.09
N ILE A 186 33.59 0.93 25.12
CA ILE A 186 33.87 1.81 23.97
C ILE A 186 35.37 1.67 23.66
N LEU A 187 35.68 1.16 22.47
CA LEU A 187 37.04 0.99 21.95
C LEU A 187 37.26 1.96 20.79
N VAL A 188 38.35 2.73 20.81
CA VAL A 188 38.65 3.73 19.79
C VAL A 188 40.06 3.59 19.25
N THR A 189 40.23 3.91 17.96
CA THR A 189 41.55 3.94 17.32
C THR A 189 42.34 5.21 17.61
N HIS A 190 41.65 6.33 17.84
CA HIS A 190 42.24 7.66 18.01
C HIS A 190 41.65 8.33 19.26
N PRO A 191 42.14 7.99 20.48
CA PRO A 191 41.61 8.52 21.73
C PRO A 191 41.79 10.03 21.87
N ASP A 192 42.78 10.62 21.21
CA ASP A 192 43.04 12.07 21.13
C ASP A 192 41.90 12.87 20.46
N ARG A 193 41.07 12.20 19.64
CA ARG A 193 39.89 12.80 19.01
C ARG A 193 38.66 12.81 19.91
N ILE A 194 38.70 12.13 21.05
CA ILE A 194 37.58 12.03 21.97
C ILE A 194 37.67 13.18 22.98
N GLN A 195 36.63 14.01 23.01
CA GLN A 195 36.57 15.15 23.91
C GLN A 195 36.09 14.77 25.31
N ASP A 196 35.16 13.81 25.38
CA ASP A 196 34.55 13.35 26.63
C ASP A 196 33.99 11.94 26.45
N SER A 197 33.96 11.15 27.51
CA SER A 197 33.36 9.81 27.52
C SER A 197 32.97 9.38 28.94
N GLY A 198 31.98 8.51 29.04
CA GLY A 198 31.58 7.99 30.34
C GLY A 198 30.30 7.16 30.32
N VAL A 199 29.70 7.06 31.50
CA VAL A 199 28.46 6.32 31.77
C VAL A 199 27.39 7.33 32.20
N LEU A 200 26.25 7.33 31.52
CA LEU A 200 25.09 8.16 31.85
C LEU A 200 24.24 7.51 32.95
N SER A 201 23.51 8.36 33.66
CA SER A 201 22.55 7.97 34.72
C SER A 201 21.32 7.23 34.20
N ASP A 202 20.93 7.49 32.95
CA ASP A 202 19.79 6.84 32.32
C ASP A 202 20.07 5.35 32.04
N CYS A 203 19.16 4.48 32.47
CA CYS A 203 19.18 3.06 32.11
C CYS A 203 17.80 2.56 31.67
N PHE A 204 17.75 1.91 30.51
CA PHE A 204 16.55 1.24 30.01
C PHE A 204 16.46 -0.22 30.48
N SER A 205 17.56 -0.76 31.02
CA SER A 205 17.71 -2.14 31.50
C SER A 205 18.56 -2.15 32.78
N ASP A 206 19.06 -3.32 33.18
CA ASP A 206 20.10 -3.45 34.21
C ASP A 206 21.49 -2.94 33.75
N HIS A 207 21.61 -2.51 32.49
CA HIS A 207 22.80 -1.87 31.93
C HIS A 207 22.62 -0.34 31.83
N CYS A 208 23.69 0.39 32.10
CA CYS A 208 23.77 1.84 31.97
C CYS A 208 24.08 2.23 30.51
N ILE A 209 23.64 3.42 30.09
CA ILE A 209 24.04 3.97 28.79
C ILE A 209 25.49 4.43 28.88
N ILE A 210 26.33 4.04 27.93
CA ILE A 210 27.70 4.57 27.78
C ILE A 210 27.77 5.54 26.60
N TYR A 211 28.64 6.54 26.68
CA TYR A 211 28.75 7.56 25.65
C TYR A 211 30.21 7.99 25.40
N CYS A 212 30.44 8.51 24.20
CA CYS A 212 31.61 9.31 23.88
C CYS A 212 31.23 10.48 22.96
N ILE A 213 32.03 11.55 23.02
CA ILE A 213 31.87 12.75 22.21
C ILE A 213 33.11 12.90 21.32
N TRP A 214 32.94 12.70 20.03
CA TRP A 214 34.03 12.81 19.06
C TRP A 214 34.13 14.25 18.51
N LYS A 215 35.34 14.80 18.48
CA LYS A 215 35.64 16.22 18.24
C LYS A 215 35.48 16.60 16.76
N ILE A 216 34.23 16.79 16.31
CA ILE A 216 33.92 17.30 14.97
C ILE A 216 32.69 18.21 14.96
N LYS A 217 32.64 19.13 13.99
CA LYS A 217 31.45 19.93 13.70
C LYS A 217 30.45 19.08 12.90
N THR A 218 29.27 18.86 13.47
CA THR A 218 28.20 18.08 12.84
C THR A 218 27.45 18.92 11.78
N PRO A 219 27.16 18.35 10.60
CA PRO A 219 26.33 19.02 9.59
C PRO A 219 24.91 19.27 10.10
N ARG A 220 24.30 20.42 9.80
CA ARG A 220 22.91 20.76 10.20
C ARG A 220 22.00 20.73 8.98
N LEU A 221 20.84 20.07 9.07
CA LEU A 221 19.83 20.13 8.01
C LEU A 221 19.17 21.52 7.99
N PRO A 222 18.96 22.12 6.81
CA PRO A 222 18.16 23.32 6.69
C PRO A 222 16.70 23.05 7.12
N PRO A 223 16.00 24.06 7.65
CA PRO A 223 14.60 23.90 8.02
C PRO A 223 13.73 23.61 6.79
N LYS A 224 12.84 22.61 6.87
CA LYS A 224 11.87 22.34 5.81
C LYS A 224 10.82 23.44 5.76
N LEU A 225 10.78 24.19 4.67
CA LEU A 225 9.79 25.21 4.38
C LEU A 225 8.73 24.65 3.42
N VAL A 226 7.46 24.98 3.65
CA VAL A 226 6.35 24.56 2.77
C VAL A 226 5.46 25.77 2.48
N LYS A 227 5.11 25.96 1.20
CA LYS A 227 4.17 26.99 0.75
C LYS A 227 2.73 26.49 0.97
N VAL A 228 1.91 27.27 1.67
CA VAL A 228 0.51 26.97 2.00
C VAL A 228 -0.35 28.24 1.86
N ARG A 229 -1.64 28.10 1.53
CA ARG A 229 -2.58 29.23 1.51
C ARG A 229 -3.18 29.49 2.90
N GLN A 230 -3.31 30.75 3.30
CA GLN A 230 -3.94 31.13 4.56
C GLN A 230 -5.47 31.04 4.47
N THR A 231 -6.04 29.88 4.78
CA THR A 231 -7.50 29.69 4.74
C THR A 231 -8.22 30.02 6.05
N LYS A 232 -7.50 30.31 7.12
CA LYS A 232 -8.12 30.57 8.43
C LYS A 232 -8.88 31.91 8.51
N ILE A 233 -8.52 32.84 7.63
CA ILE A 233 -9.05 34.22 7.59
C ILE A 233 -10.07 34.37 6.45
N LEU A 234 -10.32 33.29 5.68
CA LEU A 234 -11.24 33.32 4.54
C LEU A 234 -12.67 33.61 5.01
N ASN A 235 -13.20 34.77 4.60
CA ASN A 235 -14.63 35.07 4.65
C ASN A 235 -15.28 34.52 3.37
N ILE A 236 -16.18 33.54 3.52
CA ILE A 236 -16.80 32.84 2.39
C ILE A 236 -17.76 33.76 1.63
N ASP A 237 -18.51 34.61 2.33
CA ASP A 237 -19.51 35.48 1.73
C ASP A 237 -18.83 36.54 0.84
N ASN A 238 -17.79 37.21 1.35
CA ASN A 238 -17.01 38.18 0.56
C ASN A 238 -16.29 37.52 -0.63
N PHE A 239 -15.84 36.27 -0.47
CA PHE A 239 -15.22 35.50 -1.55
C PHE A 239 -16.24 35.21 -2.67
N ILE A 240 -17.47 34.85 -2.32
CA ILE A 240 -18.56 34.62 -3.28
C ILE A 240 -18.98 35.94 -3.94
N GLU A 241 -19.11 37.02 -3.16
CA GLU A 241 -19.47 38.35 -3.68
C GLU A 241 -18.47 38.86 -4.73
N ASP A 242 -17.17 38.77 -4.46
CA ASP A 242 -16.14 39.12 -5.44
C ASP A 242 -16.21 38.25 -6.71
N LEU A 243 -16.57 36.97 -6.59
CA LEU A 243 -16.77 36.10 -7.75
C LEU A 243 -18.01 36.47 -8.57
N LEU A 244 -19.08 36.94 -7.92
CA LEU A 244 -20.29 37.43 -8.59
C LEU A 244 -20.06 38.75 -9.31
N ASN A 245 -19.15 39.58 -8.81
CA ASN A 245 -18.77 40.86 -9.42
C ASN A 245 -17.92 40.71 -10.70
N ILE A 246 -17.39 39.53 -10.99
CA ILE A 246 -16.68 39.26 -12.24
C ILE A 246 -17.68 39.15 -13.39
N ASN A 247 -17.41 39.87 -14.48
CA ASN A 247 -18.20 39.75 -15.71
C ASN A 247 -17.87 38.44 -16.47
N TRP A 248 -18.46 37.33 -16.03
CA TRP A 248 -18.30 36.03 -16.67
C TRP A 248 -18.89 35.97 -18.08
N ALA A 249 -19.85 36.84 -18.42
CA ALA A 249 -20.46 36.88 -19.77
C ALA A 249 -19.43 37.21 -20.86
N ARG A 250 -18.30 37.83 -20.50
CA ARG A 250 -17.16 38.04 -21.41
C ARG A 250 -16.61 36.74 -22.00
N LEU A 251 -16.76 35.60 -21.32
CA LEU A 251 -16.34 34.30 -21.86
C LEU A 251 -17.04 33.95 -23.18
N ASN A 252 -18.30 34.37 -23.35
CA ASN A 252 -19.06 34.12 -24.56
C ASN A 252 -18.57 34.96 -25.76
N LEU A 253 -17.75 35.98 -25.52
CA LEU A 253 -17.20 36.87 -26.54
C LEU A 253 -15.79 36.42 -26.99
N ILE A 254 -15.16 35.48 -26.30
CA ILE A 254 -13.82 35.00 -26.60
C ILE A 254 -13.93 33.74 -27.48
N PRO A 255 -13.51 33.77 -28.76
CA PRO A 255 -13.67 32.64 -29.66
C PRO A 255 -12.62 31.55 -29.45
N PHE A 256 -11.48 31.87 -28.83
CA PHE A 256 -10.34 30.97 -28.68
C PHE A 256 -10.29 30.32 -27.30
N MET A 257 -10.16 28.99 -27.27
CA MET A 257 -10.28 28.22 -26.03
C MET A 257 -9.17 28.50 -25.00
N ASN A 258 -7.92 28.72 -25.46
CA ASN A 258 -6.81 29.04 -24.56
C ASN A 258 -7.00 30.42 -23.93
N GLU A 259 -7.40 31.43 -24.70
CA GLU A 259 -7.65 32.79 -24.19
C GLU A 259 -8.83 32.83 -23.21
N ALA A 260 -9.90 32.08 -23.50
CA ALA A 260 -11.05 31.97 -22.61
C ALA A 260 -10.66 31.33 -21.27
N TRP A 261 -9.82 30.29 -21.31
CA TRP A 261 -9.27 29.68 -20.11
C TRP A 261 -8.35 30.61 -19.33
N ASP A 262 -7.48 31.35 -20.02
CA ASP A 262 -6.54 32.28 -19.39
C ASP A 262 -7.28 33.42 -18.68
N TYR A 263 -8.33 33.97 -19.30
CA TYR A 263 -9.24 34.93 -18.65
C TYR A 263 -9.87 34.32 -17.40
N PHE A 264 -10.51 33.15 -17.52
CA PHE A 264 -11.17 32.52 -16.39
C PHE A 264 -10.22 32.21 -15.22
N SER A 265 -9.08 31.59 -15.53
CA SER A 265 -8.13 31.13 -14.52
C SER A 265 -7.44 32.30 -13.82
N THR A 266 -7.17 33.39 -14.55
CA THR A 266 -6.60 34.62 -13.98
C THR A 266 -7.57 35.29 -13.01
N GLU A 267 -8.82 35.51 -13.43
CA GLU A 267 -9.84 36.13 -12.57
C GLU A 267 -10.09 35.30 -11.30
N LEU A 268 -10.23 33.97 -11.45
CA LEU A 268 -10.40 33.09 -10.31
C LEU A 268 -9.19 33.10 -9.35
N LEU A 269 -7.96 33.05 -9.89
CA LEU A 269 -6.76 33.10 -9.06
C LEU A 269 -6.59 34.44 -8.36
N ASN A 270 -6.94 35.56 -9.00
CA ASN A 270 -6.91 36.89 -8.39
C ASN A 270 -7.81 36.96 -7.14
N VAL A 271 -9.04 36.44 -7.25
CA VAL A 271 -9.96 36.39 -6.11
C VAL A 271 -9.46 35.42 -5.03
N ILE A 272 -8.94 34.24 -5.42
CA ILE A 272 -8.36 33.29 -4.47
C ILE A 272 -7.14 33.89 -3.75
N ASP A 273 -6.27 34.63 -4.44
CA ASP A 273 -5.08 35.25 -3.87
C ASP A 273 -5.43 36.41 -2.94
N LYS A 274 -6.48 37.19 -3.26
CA LYS A 274 -7.05 38.23 -2.39
C LYS A 274 -7.54 37.66 -1.07
N HIS A 275 -8.30 36.56 -1.10
CA HIS A 275 -8.96 36.00 0.09
C HIS A 275 -8.17 34.91 0.83
N ALA A 276 -7.20 34.27 0.16
CA ALA A 276 -6.40 33.18 0.72
C ALA A 276 -4.95 33.23 0.22
N PRO A 277 -4.18 34.26 0.59
CA PRO A 277 -2.85 34.52 0.05
C PRO A 277 -1.87 33.37 0.36
N PRO A 278 -0.90 33.11 -0.55
CA PRO A 278 0.13 32.13 -0.33
C PRO A 278 1.13 32.59 0.74
N THR A 279 1.50 31.70 1.65
CA THR A 279 2.48 31.95 2.71
C THR A 279 3.42 30.77 2.90
N VAL A 280 4.61 31.04 3.41
CA VAL A 280 5.61 30.00 3.69
C VAL A 280 5.60 29.69 5.18
N ILE A 281 5.33 28.44 5.53
CA ILE A 281 5.41 27.98 6.92
C ILE A 281 6.63 27.07 7.10
N ARG A 282 7.32 27.27 8.22
CA ARG A 282 8.36 26.34 8.65
C ARG A 282 7.71 25.11 9.26
N VAL A 283 7.99 23.95 8.69
CA VAL A 283 7.56 22.67 9.26
C VAL A 283 8.36 22.45 10.55
N LYS A 284 7.66 22.51 11.69
CA LYS A 284 8.24 22.13 12.98
C LYS A 284 8.41 20.61 13.02
N GLY A 285 9.51 20.15 13.59
CA GLY A 285 9.72 18.72 13.85
C GLY A 285 8.58 18.15 14.69
N LYS A 286 8.28 16.86 14.49
CA LYS A 286 7.20 16.15 15.18
C LYS A 286 7.52 16.13 16.68
N GLN A 287 6.92 17.00 17.47
CA GLN A 287 6.96 16.86 18.93
C GLN A 287 6.02 15.73 19.31
N MET A 288 6.45 14.86 20.22
CA MET A 288 5.59 13.82 20.77
C MET A 288 4.51 14.48 21.63
N PRO A 289 3.24 14.50 21.19
CA PRO A 289 2.23 15.37 21.83
C PRO A 289 1.91 14.97 23.27
N TRP A 290 2.19 13.71 23.63
CA TRP A 290 1.93 13.15 24.95
C TRP A 290 3.08 13.34 25.95
N VAL A 291 4.23 13.90 25.55
CA VAL A 291 5.32 14.27 26.47
C VAL A 291 5.10 15.71 26.94
N ASN A 292 4.43 15.88 28.09
CA ASN A 292 4.11 17.17 28.68
C ASN A 292 5.12 17.59 29.78
N GLY A 293 5.03 18.84 30.24
CA GLY A 293 5.87 19.42 31.30
C GLY A 293 5.98 18.58 32.57
N GLU A 294 4.87 17.96 32.99
CA GLU A 294 4.80 17.09 34.18
C GLU A 294 5.69 15.85 34.01
N LEU A 295 5.60 15.14 32.87
CA LEU A 295 6.47 13.99 32.58
C LEU A 295 7.95 14.40 32.58
N ILE A 296 8.28 15.56 32.03
CA ILE A 296 9.64 16.10 32.04
C ILE A 296 10.13 16.25 33.48
N SER A 297 9.29 16.82 34.35
CA SER A 297 9.60 17.03 35.75
C SER A 297 9.83 15.71 36.50
N LEU A 298 9.03 14.68 36.21
CA LEU A 298 9.18 13.34 36.77
C LEU A 298 10.47 12.66 36.34
N PHE A 299 10.85 12.80 35.06
CA PHE A 299 12.15 12.32 34.58
C PHE A 299 13.30 12.98 35.35
N ARG A 300 13.26 14.30 35.53
CA ARG A 300 14.28 15.01 36.33
C ARG A 300 14.33 14.56 37.79
N GLN A 301 13.19 14.29 38.42
CA GLN A 301 13.15 13.78 39.80
C GLN A 301 13.76 12.38 39.90
N ARG A 302 13.43 11.49 38.95
CA ARG A 302 14.05 10.17 38.83
C ARG A 302 15.58 10.30 38.70
N ASP A 303 16.05 11.21 37.85
CA ASP A 303 17.48 11.40 37.59
C ASP A 303 18.20 11.90 38.84
N LYS A 304 17.62 12.86 39.57
CA LYS A 304 18.13 13.32 40.87
C LYS A 304 18.19 12.21 41.92
N ALA A 305 17.16 11.37 42.02
CA ALA A 305 17.15 10.26 42.97
C ALA A 305 18.25 9.22 42.66
N TRP A 306 18.57 9.03 41.38
CA TRP A 306 19.67 8.18 40.97
C TRP A 306 21.04 8.78 41.30
N GLU A 307 21.24 10.08 41.02
CA GLU A 307 22.45 10.79 41.41
C GLU A 307 22.68 10.69 42.92
N LYS A 308 21.62 10.89 43.72
CA LYS A 308 21.67 10.72 45.17
C LYS A 308 22.11 9.31 45.56
N PHE A 309 21.47 8.27 45.04
CA PHE A 309 21.88 6.89 45.28
C PHE A 309 23.33 6.61 44.87
N HIS A 310 23.81 7.20 43.77
CA HIS A 310 25.20 7.03 43.38
C HIS A 310 26.18 7.62 44.39
N HIS A 311 25.85 8.78 44.96
CA HIS A 311 26.67 9.42 45.98
C HIS A 311 26.59 8.71 47.33
N THR A 312 25.39 8.29 47.77
CA THR A 312 25.19 7.71 49.10
C THR A 312 25.46 6.20 49.15
N GLN A 313 25.24 5.49 48.04
CA GLN A 313 25.16 4.03 47.95
C GLN A 313 24.13 3.40 48.92
N ASP A 314 23.19 4.19 49.44
CA ASP A 314 22.18 3.75 50.42
C ASP A 314 21.06 2.92 49.76
N PRO A 315 20.73 1.71 50.26
CA PRO A 315 19.57 0.93 49.81
C PRO A 315 18.25 1.72 49.76
N ALA A 316 17.99 2.64 50.70
CA ALA A 316 16.77 3.44 50.73
C ALA A 316 16.67 4.40 49.53
N ASP A 317 17.78 5.05 49.17
CA ASP A 317 17.85 5.92 47.99
C ASP A 317 17.69 5.12 46.69
N ARG A 318 18.21 3.89 46.66
CA ARG A 318 18.01 2.97 45.53
C ARG A 318 16.53 2.63 45.34
N ASP A 319 15.81 2.35 46.42
CA ASP A 319 14.40 2.01 46.35
C ASP A 319 13.53 3.23 46.05
N ALA A 320 13.93 4.43 46.50
CA ALA A 320 13.34 5.69 46.02
C ALA A 320 13.51 5.85 44.50
N TYR A 321 14.71 5.63 43.96
CA TYR A 321 14.95 5.64 42.52
C TYR A 321 14.08 4.59 41.78
N LYS A 322 14.05 3.33 42.23
CA LYS A 322 13.23 2.28 41.60
C LYS A 322 11.75 2.66 41.57
N ARG A 323 11.22 3.22 42.67
CA ARG A 323 9.84 3.72 42.73
C ARG A 323 9.61 4.80 41.68
N LEU A 324 10.47 5.81 41.61
CA LEU A 324 10.37 6.90 40.62
C LEU A 324 10.50 6.39 39.17
N ARG A 325 11.41 5.44 38.90
CA ARG A 325 11.55 4.80 37.58
C ARG A 325 10.28 4.07 37.16
N ASN A 326 9.67 3.32 38.07
CA ASN A 326 8.41 2.61 37.82
C ASN A 326 7.25 3.60 37.61
N ILE A 327 7.19 4.67 38.40
CA ILE A 327 6.22 5.77 38.22
C ILE A 327 6.39 6.40 36.84
N CYS A 328 7.61 6.79 36.46
CA CYS A 328 7.91 7.37 35.15
C CYS A 328 7.46 6.44 34.02
N THR A 329 7.75 5.14 34.13
CA THR A 329 7.34 4.13 33.14
C THR A 329 5.82 4.04 33.00
N THR A 330 5.11 3.94 34.13
CA THR A 330 3.65 3.86 34.16
C THR A 330 3.00 5.14 33.64
N ARG A 331 3.47 6.31 34.10
CA ARG A 331 2.97 7.63 33.67
C ARG A 331 3.20 7.87 32.19
N THR A 332 4.36 7.49 31.65
CA THR A 332 4.66 7.57 30.20
C THR A 332 3.67 6.72 29.39
N ARG A 333 3.43 5.47 29.81
CA ARG A 333 2.48 4.57 29.14
C ARG A 333 1.05 5.09 29.22
N ASN A 334 0.64 5.62 30.37
CA ASN A 334 -0.70 6.18 30.57
C ASN A 334 -0.90 7.47 29.75
N ALA A 335 0.07 8.37 29.74
CA ALA A 335 0.01 9.60 28.95
C ALA A 335 -0.13 9.29 27.45
N ARG A 336 0.69 8.37 26.92
CA ARG A 336 0.55 7.90 25.53
C ARG A 336 -0.83 7.28 25.27
N SER A 337 -1.27 6.37 26.15
CA SER A 337 -2.58 5.72 26.04
C SER A 337 -3.73 6.74 26.00
N ASN A 338 -3.75 7.67 26.95
CA ASN A 338 -4.83 8.65 27.10
C ASN A 338 -4.85 9.61 25.91
N TYR A 339 -3.70 10.15 25.52
CA TYR A 339 -3.59 11.00 24.33
C TYR A 339 -4.19 10.34 23.08
N TYR A 340 -3.86 9.07 22.81
CA TYR A 340 -4.40 8.40 21.64
C TYR A 340 -5.86 8.00 21.80
N LYS A 341 -6.34 7.65 22.99
CA LYS A 341 -7.77 7.43 23.24
C LYS A 341 -8.57 8.70 22.92
N ASP A 342 -8.12 9.84 23.43
CA ASP A 342 -8.78 11.14 23.25
C ASP A 342 -8.67 11.62 21.80
N SER A 343 -7.49 11.48 21.18
CA SER A 343 -7.31 11.86 19.78
C SER A 343 -8.14 11.00 18.83
N LEU A 344 -8.27 9.70 19.09
CA LEU A 344 -9.06 8.78 18.26
C LEU A 344 -10.56 8.91 18.51
N SER A 345 -11.01 9.26 19.71
CA SER A 345 -12.41 9.59 19.98
C SER A 345 -12.79 10.91 19.30
N ASN A 346 -11.97 11.95 19.43
CA ASN A 346 -12.21 13.27 18.81
C ASN A 346 -12.20 13.21 17.27
N SER A 347 -11.42 12.30 16.68
CA SER A 347 -11.38 12.09 15.23
C SER A 347 -12.35 11.01 14.73
N ALA A 348 -13.21 10.45 15.58
CA ALA A 348 -14.07 9.32 15.22
C ALA A 348 -14.97 9.62 14.01
N ASN A 349 -15.46 10.85 13.86
CA ASN A 349 -16.32 11.26 12.75
C ASN A 349 -15.56 11.73 11.51
N ASN A 350 -14.22 11.82 11.56
CA ASN A 350 -13.38 12.20 10.44
C ASN A 350 -12.45 11.03 10.05
N PRO A 351 -12.85 10.16 9.09
CA PRO A 351 -12.08 8.97 8.71
C PRO A 351 -10.62 9.29 8.34
N LYS A 352 -10.38 10.39 7.62
CA LYS A 352 -9.03 10.79 7.19
C LYS A 352 -8.13 11.10 8.37
N GLN A 353 -8.61 11.88 9.33
CA GLN A 353 -7.86 12.18 10.55
C GLN A 353 -7.69 10.94 11.43
N PHE A 354 -8.74 10.14 11.60
CA PHE A 354 -8.70 8.89 12.37
C PHE A 354 -7.60 7.95 11.85
N TRP A 355 -7.60 7.66 10.54
CA TRP A 355 -6.60 6.77 9.95
C TRP A 355 -5.19 7.36 9.96
N ARG A 356 -5.06 8.69 9.85
CA ARG A 356 -3.77 9.36 10.02
C ARG A 356 -3.21 9.15 11.44
N GLN A 357 -4.04 9.24 12.47
CA GLN A 357 -3.62 8.97 13.86
C GLN A 357 -3.25 7.50 14.06
N ILE A 358 -4.02 6.55 13.49
CA ILE A 358 -3.68 5.12 13.53
C ILE A 358 -2.36 4.83 12.81
N ASN A 359 -2.14 5.39 11.61
CA ASN A 359 -0.89 5.20 10.88
C ASN A 359 0.31 5.79 11.64
N ASN A 360 0.14 6.98 12.22
CA ASN A 360 1.14 7.59 13.11
C ASN A 360 1.46 6.68 14.31
N LEU A 361 0.44 6.12 14.96
CA LEU A 361 0.58 5.25 16.12
C LEU A 361 1.32 3.95 15.78
N LEU A 362 1.04 3.38 14.61
CA LEU A 362 1.66 2.15 14.11
C LEU A 362 3.02 2.38 13.44
N GLY A 363 3.52 3.62 13.43
CA GLY A 363 4.82 3.97 12.84
C GLY A 363 4.86 3.90 11.32
N LYS A 364 3.71 3.77 10.65
CA LYS A 364 3.63 3.84 9.18
C LYS A 364 3.86 5.29 8.75
N THR A 365 5.11 5.66 8.53
CA THR A 365 5.49 6.92 7.91
C THR A 365 5.54 6.72 6.40
N ASP A 366 4.99 7.68 5.64
CA ASP A 366 5.09 7.77 4.17
C ASP A 366 6.52 8.16 3.71
N SER A 367 7.54 7.83 4.52
CA SER A 367 8.93 8.05 4.15
C SER A 367 9.30 7.00 3.11
N ALA A 368 9.04 7.34 1.84
CA ALA A 368 9.76 6.77 0.71
C ALA A 368 11.24 6.72 1.08
N SER A 369 11.91 5.61 0.80
CA SER A 369 13.36 5.51 0.98
C SER A 369 13.99 6.72 0.32
N THR A 370 14.72 7.52 1.09
CA THR A 370 15.36 8.73 0.57
C THR A 370 16.38 8.40 -0.52
N ASN A 371 16.84 7.14 -0.56
CA ASN A 371 17.89 6.67 -1.44
C ASN A 371 17.30 5.88 -2.63
N MET A 372 17.57 6.35 -3.85
CA MET A 372 17.19 5.71 -5.12
C MET A 372 18.44 5.29 -5.88
N LEU A 373 18.37 4.14 -6.57
CA LEU A 373 19.43 3.69 -7.47
C LEU A 373 19.15 4.22 -8.88
N ILE A 374 20.00 5.11 -9.36
CA ILE A 374 19.92 5.71 -10.70
C ILE A 374 21.25 5.45 -11.40
N ASN A 375 21.24 4.74 -12.53
CA ASN A 375 22.46 4.37 -13.27
C ASN A 375 23.55 3.72 -12.37
N ASN A 376 23.13 2.79 -11.49
CA ASN A 376 23.98 2.13 -10.48
C ASN A 376 24.60 3.05 -9.42
N VAL A 377 24.21 4.32 -9.36
CA VAL A 377 24.61 5.28 -8.32
C VAL A 377 23.43 5.51 -7.36
N CYS A 378 23.71 5.44 -6.06
CA CYS A 378 22.72 5.71 -5.02
C CYS A 378 22.66 7.21 -4.74
N THR A 379 21.53 7.86 -5.03
CA THR A 379 21.32 9.29 -4.77
C THR A 379 20.16 9.52 -3.80
N ASN A 380 20.23 10.62 -3.06
CA ASN A 380 19.17 11.11 -2.18
C ASN A 380 18.68 12.52 -2.54
N ASP A 381 19.19 13.08 -3.65
CA ASP A 381 18.80 14.40 -4.13
C ASP A 381 17.39 14.34 -4.76
N PRO A 382 16.38 15.00 -4.17
CA PRO A 382 15.03 14.99 -4.70
C PRO A 382 14.90 15.54 -6.13
N ALA A 383 15.74 16.48 -6.54
CA ALA A 383 15.70 17.05 -7.88
C ALA A 383 16.14 16.02 -8.93
N VAL A 384 17.31 15.38 -8.72
CA VAL A 384 17.84 14.32 -9.59
C VAL A 384 16.87 13.14 -9.65
N ILE A 385 16.29 12.75 -8.50
CA ILE A 385 15.31 11.66 -8.44
C ILE A 385 14.04 12.01 -9.22
N SER A 386 13.51 13.24 -9.07
CA SER A 386 12.31 13.67 -9.80
C SER A 386 12.51 13.65 -11.31
N GLU A 387 13.67 14.10 -11.79
CA GLU A 387 14.00 14.12 -13.22
C GLU A 387 14.12 12.70 -13.79
N ALA A 388 14.84 11.81 -13.09
CA ALA A 388 14.98 10.42 -13.51
C ALA A 388 13.64 9.67 -13.55
N PHE A 389 12.74 9.91 -12.58
CA PHE A 389 11.39 9.37 -12.64
C PHE A 389 10.61 9.91 -13.84
N CYS A 390 10.72 11.22 -14.12
CA CYS A 390 10.01 11.84 -15.24
C CYS A 390 10.46 11.21 -16.57
N GLN A 391 11.78 11.00 -16.75
CA GLN A 391 12.32 10.29 -17.91
C GLN A 391 11.85 8.83 -17.95
N HIS A 392 11.94 8.10 -16.85
CA HIS A 392 11.52 6.69 -16.77
C HIS A 392 10.04 6.48 -17.14
N PHE A 393 9.16 7.40 -16.76
CA PHE A 393 7.73 7.34 -17.08
C PHE A 393 7.40 7.83 -18.48
N SER A 394 8.24 8.70 -19.08
CA SER A 394 8.01 9.24 -20.42
C SER A 394 8.61 8.35 -21.53
N ILE A 395 9.63 7.54 -21.24
CA ILE A 395 10.25 6.63 -22.22
C ILE A 395 9.41 5.36 -22.37
N SER A 396 8.94 5.11 -23.59
CA SER A 396 8.38 3.83 -24.03
C SER A 396 9.51 2.87 -24.44
N PRO A 397 9.37 1.55 -24.20
CA PRO A 397 10.29 0.58 -24.77
C PRO A 397 10.25 0.64 -26.31
N PRO A 398 11.37 0.36 -27.00
CA PRO A 398 11.37 0.25 -28.46
C PRO A 398 10.40 -0.88 -28.88
N ILE A 399 9.56 -0.59 -29.87
CA ILE A 399 8.66 -1.55 -30.50
C ILE A 399 9.25 -1.81 -31.89
N GLU A 400 9.69 -3.04 -32.15
CA GLU A 400 10.00 -3.47 -33.52
C GLU A 400 8.69 -3.39 -34.32
N SER A 401 8.65 -2.48 -35.29
CA SER A 401 7.47 -2.30 -36.14
C SER A 401 7.57 -3.31 -37.28
N PRO A 402 6.66 -4.29 -37.42
CA PRO A 402 6.60 -5.06 -38.64
C PRO A 402 6.15 -4.14 -39.78
N SER A 403 6.81 -4.27 -40.94
CA SER A 403 6.47 -3.59 -42.18
C SER A 403 5.04 -3.94 -42.61
N HIS A 404 4.21 -2.91 -42.73
CA HIS A 404 2.95 -2.84 -43.50
C HIS A 404 2.02 -4.07 -43.47
N SER A 405 0.98 -3.97 -42.65
CA SER A 405 -0.40 -4.23 -43.09
C SER A 405 -1.32 -3.55 -42.10
N ILE A 406 -2.02 -2.50 -42.54
CA ILE A 406 -3.12 -1.90 -41.80
C ILE A 406 -4.21 -2.97 -41.79
N SER A 407 -4.26 -3.79 -40.74
CA SER A 407 -5.45 -4.59 -40.49
C SER A 407 -6.54 -3.60 -40.14
N HIS A 408 -7.44 -3.32 -41.10
CA HIS A 408 -8.67 -2.58 -40.86
C HIS A 408 -9.28 -3.12 -39.55
N CYS A 409 -9.56 -2.21 -38.60
CA CYS A 409 -10.36 -2.57 -37.44
C CYS A 409 -11.61 -3.31 -37.92
N VAL A 410 -11.96 -4.39 -37.24
CA VAL A 410 -13.23 -5.08 -37.46
C VAL A 410 -14.31 -3.99 -37.41
N ASN A 411 -15.09 -3.84 -38.49
CA ASN A 411 -16.25 -2.97 -38.53
C ASN A 411 -17.22 -3.45 -37.44
N LEU A 412 -17.09 -2.88 -36.24
CA LEU A 412 -18.18 -2.79 -35.30
C LEU A 412 -19.16 -1.79 -35.92
N SER A 413 -19.91 -2.20 -36.95
CA SER A 413 -20.89 -1.33 -37.60
C SER A 413 -21.91 -0.92 -36.55
N CYS A 414 -21.75 0.28 -36.01
CA CYS A 414 -22.67 0.90 -35.09
C CYS A 414 -23.55 1.84 -35.89
N ASP A 415 -24.85 1.54 -35.97
CA ASP A 415 -25.82 2.38 -36.70
C ASP A 415 -26.15 3.67 -35.94
N SER A 416 -25.68 3.81 -34.69
CA SER A 416 -25.85 5.00 -33.88
C SER A 416 -24.62 5.89 -33.90
N THR A 417 -24.85 7.20 -33.72
CA THR A 417 -23.80 8.22 -33.74
C THR A 417 -23.71 8.90 -32.37
N PHE A 418 -22.49 9.06 -31.86
CA PHE A 418 -22.20 9.86 -30.67
C PHE A 418 -21.79 11.27 -31.05
N SER A 419 -22.45 12.25 -30.43
CA SER A 419 -22.03 13.66 -30.42
C SER A 419 -22.13 14.21 -29.00
N PHE A 420 -21.25 15.15 -28.65
CA PHE A 420 -21.32 15.82 -27.36
C PHE A 420 -22.59 16.66 -27.24
N ARG A 421 -23.31 16.47 -26.14
CA ARG A 421 -24.44 17.33 -25.77
C ARG A 421 -23.92 18.55 -25.00
N MET A 422 -24.51 19.71 -25.29
CA MET A 422 -24.24 20.93 -24.51
C MET A 422 -24.58 20.71 -23.04
N VAL A 423 -23.74 21.28 -22.18
CA VAL A 423 -23.73 21.07 -20.75
C VAL A 423 -24.47 22.20 -20.06
N ASN A 424 -25.37 21.85 -19.15
CA ASN A 424 -26.07 22.83 -18.32
C ASN A 424 -25.25 23.16 -17.06
N PRO A 425 -25.34 24.39 -16.53
CA PRO A 425 -24.70 24.76 -15.27
C PRO A 425 -25.08 23.82 -14.10
N THR A 426 -26.31 23.32 -14.07
CA THR A 426 -26.76 22.36 -13.04
C THR A 426 -25.97 21.05 -13.04
N ASP A 427 -25.60 20.55 -14.23
CA ASP A 427 -24.80 19.33 -14.38
C ASP A 427 -23.38 19.55 -13.83
N VAL A 428 -22.82 20.74 -14.10
CA VAL A 428 -21.51 21.16 -13.61
C VAL A 428 -21.53 21.28 -12.08
N GLU A 429 -22.54 21.94 -11.53
CA GLU A 429 -22.68 22.12 -10.09
C GLU A 429 -22.79 20.77 -9.36
N GLN A 430 -23.59 19.85 -9.88
CA GLN A 430 -23.72 18.49 -9.32
C GLN A 430 -22.35 17.79 -9.27
N VAL A 431 -21.59 17.82 -10.37
CA VAL A 431 -20.27 17.18 -10.42
C VAL A 431 -19.25 17.88 -9.50
N ILE A 432 -19.29 19.21 -9.36
CA ILE A 432 -18.45 19.94 -8.40
C ILE A 432 -18.77 19.49 -6.97
N ASN A 433 -20.05 19.32 -6.64
CA ASN A 433 -20.48 18.90 -5.31
C ASN A 433 -20.04 17.46 -4.98
N GLU A 434 -19.86 16.61 -5.99
CA GLU A 434 -19.28 15.26 -5.85
C GLU A 434 -17.75 15.27 -5.64
N LEU A 435 -17.03 16.36 -5.96
CA LEU A 435 -15.58 16.44 -5.79
C LEU A 435 -15.15 16.33 -4.31
N SER A 436 -14.04 15.64 -4.09
CA SER A 436 -13.36 15.64 -2.79
C SER A 436 -12.66 16.98 -2.54
N SER A 437 -13.05 17.66 -1.45
CA SER A 437 -12.46 18.92 -0.99
C SER A 437 -10.98 18.81 -0.57
N THR A 438 -10.45 17.58 -0.47
CA THR A 438 -9.08 17.33 -0.01
C THR A 438 -8.13 16.85 -1.11
N SER A 439 -8.56 16.93 -2.37
CA SER A 439 -7.72 16.61 -3.51
C SER A 439 -6.60 17.65 -3.67
N SER A 440 -5.40 17.17 -3.96
CA SER A 440 -4.26 18.04 -4.25
C SER A 440 -4.52 18.84 -5.53
N ALA A 441 -4.16 20.12 -5.54
CA ALA A 441 -4.20 20.95 -6.75
C ALA A 441 -3.35 20.33 -7.87
N GLY A 442 -3.77 20.54 -9.11
CA GLY A 442 -3.01 20.18 -10.30
C GLY A 442 -1.86 21.16 -10.56
N PRO A 443 -1.27 21.12 -11.76
CA PRO A 443 -0.31 22.14 -12.22
C PRO A 443 -0.80 23.59 -12.20
N ASP A 444 -2.12 23.82 -12.32
CA ASP A 444 -2.75 25.15 -12.27
C ASP A 444 -2.72 25.84 -10.89
N GLY A 445 -2.43 25.10 -9.82
CA GLY A 445 -2.46 25.62 -8.45
C GLY A 445 -3.86 25.89 -7.87
N ILE A 446 -4.93 25.54 -8.60
CA ILE A 446 -6.32 25.75 -8.18
C ILE A 446 -6.76 24.54 -7.35
N GLU A 447 -6.93 24.77 -6.04
CA GLU A 447 -7.39 23.75 -5.10
C GLU A 447 -8.91 23.51 -5.23
N ALA A 448 -9.33 22.24 -5.28
CA ALA A 448 -10.75 21.86 -5.39
C ALA A 448 -11.64 22.43 -4.28
N LYS A 449 -11.07 22.79 -3.13
CA LYS A 449 -11.82 23.41 -2.03
C LYS A 449 -12.47 24.75 -2.46
N PHE A 450 -11.79 25.58 -3.24
CA PHE A 450 -12.30 26.89 -3.64
C PHE A 450 -13.42 26.76 -4.68
N ILE A 451 -13.24 25.82 -5.62
CA ILE A 451 -14.26 25.48 -6.61
C ILE A 451 -15.54 25.00 -5.92
N LYS A 452 -15.40 24.17 -4.88
CA LYS A 452 -16.53 23.62 -4.14
C LYS A 452 -17.25 24.64 -3.27
N LEU A 453 -16.54 25.62 -2.71
CA LEU A 453 -17.14 26.70 -1.90
C LEU A 453 -18.04 27.61 -2.76
N ALA A 454 -17.66 27.86 -4.01
CA ALA A 454 -18.39 28.71 -4.93
C ALA A 454 -19.05 27.92 -6.07
N SER A 455 -19.48 26.68 -5.82
CA SER A 455 -20.02 25.79 -6.86
C SER A 455 -21.21 26.38 -7.61
N HIS A 456 -22.15 27.00 -6.88
CA HIS A 456 -23.34 27.66 -7.40
C HIS A 456 -23.06 28.90 -8.26
N VAL A 457 -21.88 29.52 -8.12
CA VAL A 457 -21.47 30.67 -8.95
C VAL A 457 -20.61 30.20 -10.13
N LEU A 458 -19.64 29.33 -9.86
CA LEU A 458 -18.67 28.88 -10.86
C LEU A 458 -19.27 27.89 -11.88
N CYS A 459 -20.42 27.30 -11.60
CA CYS A 459 -21.07 26.37 -12.53
C CYS A 459 -21.41 27.02 -13.88
N PHE A 460 -21.78 28.31 -13.90
CA PHE A 460 -22.09 29.07 -15.11
C PHE A 460 -20.87 29.27 -16.03
N PRO A 461 -19.77 29.93 -15.59
CA PRO A 461 -18.59 30.11 -16.44
C PRO A 461 -17.93 28.78 -16.82
N LEU A 462 -17.96 27.77 -15.93
CA LEU A 462 -17.40 26.46 -16.23
C LEU A 462 -18.21 25.70 -17.29
N ALA A 463 -19.55 25.82 -17.31
CA ALA A 463 -20.39 25.27 -18.37
C ALA A 463 -20.11 25.97 -19.71
N ALA A 464 -20.01 27.30 -19.71
CA ALA A 464 -19.69 28.07 -20.91
C ALA A 464 -18.33 27.65 -21.52
N LEU A 465 -17.29 27.48 -20.70
CA LEU A 465 -15.98 27.01 -21.14
C LEU A 465 -16.01 25.61 -21.75
N LEU A 466 -16.74 24.67 -21.13
CA LEU A 466 -16.84 23.30 -21.67
C LEU A 466 -17.63 23.26 -22.97
N ASN A 467 -18.72 24.04 -23.06
CA ASN A 467 -19.51 24.16 -24.30
C ASN A 467 -18.68 24.80 -25.42
N LEU A 468 -17.91 25.85 -25.11
CA LEU A 468 -16.96 26.43 -26.06
C LEU A 468 -15.97 25.36 -26.57
N SER A 469 -15.36 24.61 -25.65
CA SER A 469 -14.46 23.49 -25.97
C SER A 469 -15.11 22.45 -26.90
N PHE A 470 -16.38 22.10 -26.69
CA PHE A 470 -17.10 21.18 -27.59
C PHE A 470 -17.39 21.80 -28.96
N THR A 471 -17.80 23.08 -29.01
CA THR A 471 -18.10 23.74 -30.29
C THR A 471 -16.86 23.94 -31.16
N THR A 472 -15.71 24.25 -30.56
CA THR A 472 -14.45 24.46 -31.28
C THR A 472 -13.69 23.15 -31.51
N ALA A 473 -14.11 22.06 -30.86
CA ALA A 473 -13.37 20.80 -30.77
C ALA A 473 -11.94 20.97 -30.22
N GLU A 474 -11.71 21.99 -29.39
CA GLU A 474 -10.41 22.32 -28.82
C GLU A 474 -10.36 22.08 -27.32
N VAL A 475 -9.19 21.66 -26.84
CA VAL A 475 -8.88 21.47 -25.41
C VAL A 475 -7.69 22.39 -25.15
N PRO A 476 -7.75 23.28 -24.15
CA PRO A 476 -6.68 24.23 -23.91
C PRO A 476 -5.44 23.52 -23.36
N LEU A 477 -4.25 24.05 -23.68
CA LEU A 477 -2.96 23.45 -23.31
C LEU A 477 -2.82 23.28 -21.80
N ALA A 478 -3.37 24.21 -21.00
CA ALA A 478 -3.36 24.13 -19.56
C ALA A 478 -4.05 22.86 -19.02
N TRP A 479 -5.07 22.33 -19.69
CA TRP A 479 -5.77 21.10 -19.29
C TRP A 479 -5.00 19.84 -19.62
N LYS A 480 -4.02 19.93 -20.53
CA LYS A 480 -3.18 18.83 -21.01
C LYS A 480 -1.94 18.60 -20.14
N ARG A 481 -1.78 19.38 -19.06
CA ARG A 481 -0.68 19.26 -18.10
C ARG A 481 -1.06 18.41 -16.89
N ALA A 482 -0.17 17.52 -16.48
CA ALA A 482 -0.35 16.70 -15.29
C ALA A 482 0.86 16.74 -14.36
N LYS A 483 0.60 16.64 -13.05
CA LYS A 483 1.64 16.44 -12.03
C LYS A 483 1.64 14.98 -11.60
N VAL A 484 2.74 14.26 -11.79
CA VAL A 484 2.88 12.84 -11.48
C VAL A 484 3.47 12.63 -10.09
N ILE A 485 2.85 11.76 -9.29
CA ILE A 485 3.40 11.27 -8.03
C ILE A 485 3.81 9.80 -8.20
N PRO A 486 5.09 9.45 -7.99
CA PRO A 486 5.54 8.05 -8.01
C PRO A 486 4.96 7.29 -6.81
N LEU A 487 4.15 6.26 -7.06
CA LEU A 487 3.57 5.42 -6.03
C LEU A 487 4.23 4.03 -6.00
N HIS A 488 4.87 3.68 -4.89
CA HIS A 488 5.55 2.37 -4.77
C HIS A 488 4.55 1.21 -4.78
N LYS A 489 4.73 0.27 -5.72
CA LYS A 489 3.85 -0.88 -5.93
C LYS A 489 4.25 -2.13 -5.11
N GLY A 490 5.44 -2.13 -4.52
CA GLY A 490 6.05 -3.27 -3.82
C GLY A 490 7.37 -3.70 -4.49
N GLY A 491 8.12 -4.60 -3.84
CA GLY A 491 9.49 -4.93 -4.27
C GLY A 491 10.53 -4.05 -3.56
N LYS A 492 11.70 -3.90 -4.17
CA LYS A 492 12.78 -3.06 -3.63
C LYS A 492 12.43 -1.58 -3.87
N SER A 493 12.43 -0.78 -2.80
CA SER A 493 12.00 0.63 -2.87
C SER A 493 13.00 1.55 -3.56
N ASN A 494 14.24 1.12 -3.77
CA ASN A 494 15.27 1.89 -4.46
C ASN A 494 15.28 1.68 -5.99
N ASP A 495 14.38 0.85 -6.52
CA ASP A 495 14.25 0.53 -7.94
C ASP A 495 13.02 1.25 -8.53
N MET A 496 13.26 2.11 -9.54
CA MET A 496 12.22 2.92 -10.19
C MET A 496 11.15 2.09 -10.89
N SER A 497 11.49 0.89 -11.37
CA SER A 497 10.53 -0.01 -12.03
C SER A 497 9.41 -0.46 -11.09
N ASN A 498 9.63 -0.35 -9.76
CA ASN A 498 8.66 -0.68 -8.72
C ASN A 498 7.71 0.47 -8.36
N TYR A 499 7.63 1.52 -9.18
CA TYR A 499 6.74 2.66 -8.97
C TYR A 499 5.70 2.79 -10.10
N ARG A 500 4.52 3.32 -9.76
CA ARG A 500 3.47 3.69 -10.72
C ARG A 500 3.38 5.22 -10.85
N PRO A 501 3.23 5.77 -12.07
CA PRO A 501 3.00 7.19 -12.25
C PRO A 501 1.53 7.54 -11.98
N ILE A 502 1.22 8.14 -10.82
CA ILE A 502 -0.14 8.63 -10.54
C ILE A 502 -0.26 10.09 -10.99
N SER A 503 -1.05 10.32 -12.04
CA SER A 503 -1.30 11.65 -12.59
C SER A 503 -2.32 12.42 -11.76
N ILE A 504 -1.92 13.60 -11.30
CA ILE A 504 -2.78 14.60 -10.68
C ILE A 504 -3.02 15.69 -11.72
N ILE A 505 -4.19 15.62 -12.35
CA ILE A 505 -4.72 16.64 -13.25
C ILE A 505 -5.37 17.80 -12.48
N ASN A 506 -5.58 18.92 -13.18
CA ASN A 506 -6.26 20.11 -12.68
C ASN A 506 -7.65 19.79 -12.11
N SER A 507 -8.03 20.49 -11.05
CA SER A 507 -9.28 20.20 -10.32
C SER A 507 -10.51 20.40 -11.21
N ILE A 508 -10.49 21.42 -12.07
CA ILE A 508 -11.56 21.72 -13.04
C ILE A 508 -11.63 20.66 -14.13
N VAL A 509 -10.48 20.18 -14.62
CA VAL A 509 -10.43 19.13 -15.66
C VAL A 509 -11.06 17.83 -15.15
N LYS A 510 -10.97 17.52 -13.85
CA LYS A 510 -11.70 16.37 -13.26
C LYS A 510 -13.21 16.51 -13.38
N VAL A 511 -13.75 17.73 -13.27
CA VAL A 511 -15.18 18.02 -13.47
C VAL A 511 -15.54 17.73 -14.92
N TYR A 512 -14.78 18.28 -15.86
CA TYR A 512 -15.03 18.10 -17.29
C TYR A 512 -14.89 16.65 -17.73
N GLU A 513 -13.83 15.95 -17.34
CA GLU A 513 -13.67 14.53 -17.62
C GLU A 513 -14.84 13.70 -17.08
N LYS A 514 -15.38 14.05 -15.91
CA LYS A 514 -16.52 13.33 -15.32
C LYS A 514 -17.81 13.56 -16.11
N ILE A 515 -18.06 14.77 -16.59
CA ILE A 515 -19.21 15.09 -17.46
C ILE A 515 -19.10 14.33 -18.79
N ILE A 516 -17.93 14.39 -19.43
CA ILE A 516 -17.62 13.69 -20.68
C ILE A 516 -17.75 12.17 -20.49
N PHE A 517 -17.22 11.64 -19.39
CA PHE A 517 -17.35 10.24 -19.02
C PHE A 517 -18.82 9.84 -18.90
N ASN A 518 -19.66 10.65 -18.25
CA ASN A 518 -21.07 10.33 -18.09
C ASN A 518 -21.77 10.24 -19.45
N GLN A 519 -21.55 11.21 -20.35
CA GLN A 519 -22.13 11.19 -21.70
C GLN A 519 -21.66 9.97 -22.52
N LEU A 520 -20.35 9.71 -22.57
CA LEU A 520 -19.79 8.59 -23.35
C LEU A 520 -20.17 7.23 -22.75
N SER A 521 -20.16 7.09 -21.42
CA SER A 521 -20.53 5.85 -20.75
C SER A 521 -22.02 5.51 -20.93
N GLU A 522 -22.89 6.51 -20.99
CA GLU A 522 -24.32 6.34 -21.29
C GLU A 522 -24.48 5.79 -22.71
N TYR A 523 -23.84 6.42 -23.70
CA TYR A 523 -23.85 5.97 -25.10
C TYR A 523 -23.34 4.52 -25.26
N LEU A 524 -22.21 4.18 -24.64
CA LEU A 524 -21.64 2.83 -24.69
C LEU A 524 -22.58 1.77 -24.09
N THR A 525 -23.35 2.14 -23.06
CA THR A 525 -24.28 1.23 -22.38
C THR A 525 -25.56 1.05 -23.20
N LEU A 526 -26.14 2.14 -23.71
CA LEU A 526 -27.38 2.09 -24.51
C LEU A 526 -27.19 1.28 -25.80
N ASN A 527 -26.01 1.33 -26.40
CA ASN A 527 -25.68 0.65 -27.65
C ASN A 527 -24.96 -0.70 -27.48
N ASN A 528 -24.79 -1.19 -26.23
CA ASN A 528 -24.10 -2.45 -25.93
C ASN A 528 -22.72 -2.61 -26.59
N ILE A 529 -21.95 -1.51 -26.70
CA ILE A 529 -20.68 -1.48 -27.44
C ILE A 529 -19.58 -2.28 -26.73
N LEU A 530 -19.52 -2.21 -25.40
CA LEU A 530 -18.46 -2.88 -24.65
C LEU A 530 -18.70 -4.40 -24.58
N SER A 531 -17.67 -5.16 -24.97
CA SER A 531 -17.66 -6.62 -25.01
C SER A 531 -18.18 -7.23 -23.69
N PRO A 532 -19.05 -8.25 -23.74
CA PRO A 532 -19.55 -8.91 -22.53
C PRO A 532 -18.44 -9.56 -21.69
N PHE A 533 -17.26 -9.80 -22.27
CA PHE A 533 -16.11 -10.42 -21.61
C PHE A 533 -15.21 -9.43 -20.87
N GLN A 534 -15.40 -8.12 -21.06
CA GLN A 534 -14.70 -7.07 -20.29
C GLN A 534 -15.45 -6.79 -18.98
N SER A 535 -14.80 -7.04 -17.84
CA SER A 535 -15.35 -6.78 -16.50
C SER A 535 -14.68 -5.62 -15.77
N GLY A 536 -13.56 -5.08 -16.30
CA GLY A 536 -12.85 -3.94 -15.74
C GLY A 536 -13.60 -2.63 -15.97
N PHE A 537 -13.55 -1.73 -14.98
CA PHE A 537 -14.10 -0.36 -15.05
C PHE A 537 -15.58 -0.21 -15.44
N ARG A 538 -16.37 -1.29 -15.40
CA ARG A 538 -17.81 -1.26 -15.72
C ARG A 538 -18.67 -1.26 -14.47
N LYS A 539 -19.74 -0.48 -14.50
CA LYS A 539 -20.75 -0.46 -13.44
C LYS A 539 -21.38 -1.86 -13.31
N HIS A 540 -21.54 -2.36 -12.07
CA HIS A 540 -22.06 -3.69 -11.73
C HIS A 540 -21.15 -4.90 -12.04
N PHE A 541 -20.03 -4.71 -12.73
CA PHE A 541 -18.99 -5.73 -12.89
C PHE A 541 -17.94 -5.59 -11.80
N SER A 542 -17.25 -6.68 -11.46
CA SER A 542 -16.24 -6.71 -10.40
C SER A 542 -15.21 -7.80 -10.64
N THR A 543 -14.08 -7.74 -9.93
CA THR A 543 -13.13 -8.87 -9.89
C THR A 543 -13.81 -10.15 -9.42
N THR A 544 -14.75 -10.03 -8.47
CA THR A 544 -15.52 -11.16 -7.95
C THR A 544 -16.44 -11.80 -8.99
N SER A 545 -17.09 -11.02 -9.87
CA SER A 545 -17.97 -11.58 -10.91
C SER A 545 -17.17 -12.33 -11.98
N ALA A 546 -16.03 -11.77 -12.41
CA ALA A 546 -15.13 -12.42 -13.37
C ALA A 546 -14.55 -13.73 -12.79
N LEU A 547 -14.00 -13.68 -11.57
CA LEU A 547 -13.47 -14.87 -10.88
C LEU A 547 -14.54 -15.95 -10.68
N LEU A 548 -15.79 -15.56 -10.39
CA LEU A 548 -16.88 -16.51 -10.19
C LEU A 548 -17.26 -17.24 -11.47
N LYS A 549 -17.30 -16.54 -12.63
CA LYS A 549 -17.48 -17.18 -13.94
C LYS A 549 -16.34 -18.15 -14.23
N PHE A 550 -15.10 -17.69 -14.08
CA PHE A 550 -13.90 -18.51 -14.34
C PHE A 550 -13.85 -19.77 -13.46
N THR A 551 -14.03 -19.62 -12.14
CA THR A 551 -14.02 -20.76 -11.22
C THR A 551 -15.21 -21.69 -11.40
N ASN A 552 -16.39 -21.17 -11.75
CA ASN A 552 -17.53 -21.99 -12.13
C ASN A 552 -17.19 -22.93 -13.29
N ASP A 553 -16.59 -22.40 -14.36
CA ASP A 553 -16.25 -23.19 -15.55
C ASP A 553 -15.23 -24.30 -15.22
N ILE A 554 -14.23 -24.00 -14.38
CA ILE A 554 -13.28 -24.99 -13.87
C ILE A 554 -13.99 -26.09 -13.06
N PHE A 555 -14.88 -25.73 -12.14
CA PHE A 555 -15.64 -26.69 -11.35
C PHE A 555 -16.54 -27.58 -12.23
N SER A 556 -17.21 -26.99 -13.22
CA SER A 556 -17.98 -27.73 -14.23
C SER A 556 -17.10 -28.66 -15.07
N GLY A 557 -15.87 -28.25 -15.39
CA GLY A 557 -14.87 -29.11 -16.02
C GLY A 557 -14.49 -30.31 -15.14
N PHE A 558 -14.21 -30.08 -13.85
CA PHE A 558 -13.90 -31.15 -12.90
C PHE A 558 -15.04 -32.16 -12.74
N ASP A 559 -16.29 -31.69 -12.71
CA ASP A 559 -17.47 -32.56 -12.65
C ASP A 559 -17.53 -33.53 -13.85
N ASN A 560 -17.09 -33.05 -15.02
CA ASN A 560 -17.06 -33.81 -16.27
C ASN A 560 -15.74 -34.53 -16.57
N ASN A 561 -14.85 -34.71 -15.59
CA ASN A 561 -13.52 -35.34 -15.76
C ASN A 561 -12.59 -34.59 -16.75
N MET A 562 -12.88 -33.34 -17.06
CA MET A 562 -12.06 -32.52 -17.96
C MET A 562 -10.90 -31.86 -17.21
N LEU A 563 -9.83 -31.60 -17.95
CA LEU A 563 -8.74 -30.70 -17.59
C LEU A 563 -9.12 -29.28 -18.00
N THR A 564 -8.63 -28.26 -17.30
CA THR A 564 -8.77 -26.86 -17.75
C THR A 564 -7.42 -26.19 -17.77
N GLY A 565 -6.94 -25.78 -18.95
CA GLY A 565 -5.75 -24.95 -19.08
C GLY A 565 -6.14 -23.48 -19.07
N ALA A 566 -5.36 -22.64 -18.39
CA ALA A 566 -5.53 -21.21 -18.37
C ALA A 566 -4.19 -20.50 -18.60
N LEU A 567 -4.16 -19.61 -19.58
CA LEU A 567 -3.05 -18.70 -19.85
C LEU A 567 -3.41 -17.31 -19.33
N PHE A 568 -2.68 -16.87 -18.30
CA PHE A 568 -2.78 -15.52 -17.74
C PHE A 568 -1.79 -14.61 -18.46
N ILE A 569 -2.29 -13.49 -18.96
CA ILE A 569 -1.55 -12.53 -19.77
C ILE A 569 -1.46 -11.20 -19.02
N ASP A 570 -0.24 -10.68 -18.85
CA ASP A 570 0.06 -9.35 -18.29
C ASP A 570 0.70 -8.48 -19.38
N LEU A 571 0.35 -7.19 -19.39
CA LEU A 571 0.87 -6.21 -20.36
C LEU A 571 1.89 -5.27 -19.68
N THR A 572 2.94 -4.91 -20.43
CA THR A 572 3.95 -3.96 -19.95
C THR A 572 3.43 -2.54 -20.10
N LYS A 573 3.22 -1.84 -18.98
CA LYS A 573 2.76 -0.43 -18.95
C LYS A 573 1.53 -0.17 -19.83
N ALA A 574 0.51 -1.03 -19.77
CA ALA A 574 -0.63 -1.06 -20.70
C ALA A 574 -1.24 0.32 -21.00
N PHE A 575 -1.55 1.10 -19.96
CA PHE A 575 -2.13 2.44 -20.08
C PHE A 575 -1.19 3.45 -20.73
N ASP A 576 0.12 3.32 -20.52
CA ASP A 576 1.13 4.26 -21.02
C ASP A 576 1.53 3.95 -22.47
N MET A 577 1.12 2.78 -22.99
CA MET A 577 1.45 2.28 -24.33
C MET A 577 0.34 2.50 -25.37
N VAL A 578 -0.83 2.99 -24.96
CA VAL A 578 -1.97 3.24 -25.87
C VAL A 578 -1.57 4.25 -26.95
N ASP A 579 -1.59 3.82 -28.21
CA ASP A 579 -1.31 4.70 -29.35
C ASP A 579 -2.53 5.59 -29.65
N HIS A 580 -2.31 6.89 -29.78
CA HIS A 580 -3.40 7.86 -29.94
C HIS A 580 -4.11 7.75 -31.28
N TYR A 581 -3.40 7.44 -32.37
CA TYR A 581 -4.03 7.27 -33.69
C TYR A 581 -4.92 6.04 -33.70
N LEU A 582 -4.43 4.90 -33.20
CA LEU A 582 -5.23 3.69 -33.10
C LEU A 582 -6.44 3.84 -32.16
N LEU A 583 -6.29 4.61 -31.08
CA LEU A 583 -7.42 4.93 -30.20
C LEU A 583 -8.49 5.77 -30.92
N LEU A 584 -8.09 6.77 -31.71
CA LEU A 584 -9.02 7.58 -32.51
C LEU A 584 -9.72 6.74 -33.58
N ASP A 585 -9.01 5.83 -34.25
CA ASP A 585 -9.61 4.90 -35.21
C ASP A 585 -10.66 4.00 -34.54
N LYS A 586 -10.36 3.48 -33.34
CA LYS A 586 -11.33 2.69 -32.56
C LYS A 586 -12.53 3.52 -32.10
N LEU A 587 -12.32 4.78 -31.70
CA LEU A 587 -13.41 5.70 -31.37
C LEU A 587 -14.30 5.97 -32.59
N HIS A 588 -13.70 6.16 -33.77
CA HIS A 588 -14.45 6.31 -35.02
C HIS A 588 -15.26 5.04 -35.32
N SER A 589 -14.67 3.86 -35.14
CA SER A 589 -15.36 2.59 -35.41
C SER A 589 -16.59 2.34 -34.54
N ILE A 590 -16.73 2.99 -33.39
CA ILE A 590 -17.89 2.87 -32.50
C ILE A 590 -18.93 4.00 -32.69
N GLY A 591 -18.81 4.79 -33.75
CA GLY A 591 -19.82 5.78 -34.16
C GLY A 591 -19.60 7.20 -33.62
N LEU A 592 -18.41 7.58 -33.15
CA LEU A 592 -18.17 8.99 -32.78
C LEU A 592 -18.14 9.87 -34.03
N ASP A 593 -18.88 10.99 -33.98
CA ASP A 593 -18.90 11.97 -35.06
C ASP A 593 -17.57 12.72 -35.21
N ARG A 594 -17.43 13.44 -36.33
CA ARG A 594 -16.21 14.19 -36.67
C ARG A 594 -15.82 15.17 -35.58
N SER A 595 -16.77 15.93 -35.03
CA SER A 595 -16.50 16.96 -34.02
C SER A 595 -16.00 16.35 -32.71
N SER A 596 -16.62 15.26 -32.24
CA SER A 596 -16.20 14.55 -31.03
C SER A 596 -14.83 13.90 -31.21
N LEU A 597 -14.54 13.35 -32.39
CA LEU A 597 -13.21 12.81 -32.71
C LEU A 597 -12.13 13.88 -32.72
N LEU A 598 -12.40 15.05 -33.31
CA LEU A 598 -11.47 16.18 -33.27
C LEU A 598 -11.19 16.65 -31.83
N TRP A 599 -12.23 16.66 -30.99
CA TRP A 599 -12.07 16.97 -29.57
C TRP A 599 -11.18 15.96 -28.85
N PHE A 600 -11.40 14.65 -29.04
CA PHE A 600 -10.53 13.62 -28.46
C PHE A 600 -9.11 13.68 -29.01
N ASN A 601 -8.93 13.99 -30.29
CA ASN A 601 -7.63 14.21 -30.89
C ASN A 601 -6.89 15.35 -30.18
N SER A 602 -7.57 16.47 -29.94
CA SER A 602 -7.03 17.59 -29.17
C SER A 602 -6.72 17.20 -27.72
N TYR A 603 -7.60 16.45 -27.04
CA TYR A 603 -7.41 15.99 -25.67
C TYR A 603 -6.17 15.10 -25.47
N LEU A 604 -5.86 14.25 -26.46
CA LEU A 604 -4.79 13.26 -26.40
C LEU A 604 -3.41 13.83 -26.78
N HIS A 605 -3.33 14.75 -27.74
CA HIS A 605 -2.06 15.29 -28.25
C HIS A 605 -1.51 16.48 -27.44
N HIS A 606 -0.20 16.71 -27.52
CA HIS A 606 0.51 17.81 -26.83
C HIS A 606 0.37 17.79 -25.31
N ARG A 607 0.28 16.59 -24.73
CA ARG A 607 0.23 16.44 -23.27
C ARG A 607 1.62 16.58 -22.67
N GLN A 608 1.68 17.13 -21.46
CA GLN A 608 2.91 17.30 -20.72
C GLN A 608 2.75 16.81 -19.29
N GLN A 609 3.81 16.25 -18.72
CA GLN A 609 3.85 15.82 -17.33
C GLN A 609 5.13 16.26 -16.62
N CYS A 610 5.04 16.51 -15.32
CA CYS A 610 6.20 16.69 -14.45
C CYS A 610 6.06 15.80 -13.21
N VAL A 611 7.16 15.31 -12.64
CA VAL A 611 7.16 14.50 -11.42
C VAL A 611 7.40 15.36 -10.18
N LEU A 612 6.59 15.16 -9.13
CA LEU A 612 6.83 15.72 -7.80
C LEU A 612 7.37 14.64 -6.87
N PHE A 613 8.62 14.79 -6.42
CA PHE A 613 9.26 13.88 -5.46
C PHE A 613 9.84 14.66 -4.28
N ASN A 614 9.42 14.32 -3.05
CA ASN A 614 9.88 14.94 -1.80
C ASN A 614 9.84 16.49 -1.74
N GLY A 615 9.01 17.13 -2.58
CA GLY A 615 8.86 18.59 -2.64
C GLY A 615 9.59 19.25 -3.82
N SER A 616 10.41 18.50 -4.56
CA SER A 616 11.05 18.97 -5.79
C SER A 616 10.28 18.53 -7.02
N TYR A 617 10.21 19.44 -8.00
CA TYR A 617 9.59 19.22 -9.30
C TYR A 617 10.67 18.91 -10.34
N SER A 618 10.39 17.96 -11.23
CA SER A 618 11.13 17.80 -12.49
C SER A 618 10.71 18.88 -13.50
N ASN A 619 11.43 18.93 -14.61
CA ASN A 619 10.94 19.66 -15.79
C ASN A 619 9.70 18.96 -16.38
N PHE A 620 8.91 19.73 -17.13
CA PHE A 620 7.81 19.17 -17.92
C PHE A 620 8.38 18.43 -19.13
N LEU A 621 7.94 17.20 -19.34
CA LEU A 621 8.23 16.39 -20.52
C LEU A 621 6.94 16.10 -21.29
N SER A 622 7.04 16.03 -22.62
CA SER A 622 5.93 15.64 -23.48
C SER A 622 5.57 14.17 -23.29
N VAL A 623 4.29 13.86 -23.47
CA VAL A 623 3.73 12.51 -23.40
C VAL A 623 2.99 12.25 -24.70
N ASP A 624 3.62 11.48 -25.57
CA ASP A 624 3.13 11.24 -26.94
C ASP A 624 2.31 9.96 -27.08
N LYS A 625 2.20 9.18 -25.99
CA LYS A 625 1.44 7.92 -25.93
C LYS A 625 0.78 7.75 -24.57
N GLY A 626 -0.23 6.90 -24.56
CA GLY A 626 -0.93 6.47 -23.36
C GLY A 626 -2.09 7.36 -22.97
N VAL A 627 -2.81 6.89 -21.96
CA VAL A 627 -3.93 7.62 -21.34
C VAL A 627 -3.60 7.89 -19.86
N PRO A 628 -3.94 9.07 -19.33
CA PRO A 628 -3.47 9.50 -18.01
C PRO A 628 -3.99 8.61 -16.87
N GLN A 629 -3.08 7.94 -16.15
CA GLN A 629 -3.41 7.12 -14.98
C GLN A 629 -3.86 8.00 -13.80
N GLY A 630 -5.15 7.98 -13.47
CA GLY A 630 -5.76 8.84 -12.44
C GLY A 630 -6.80 9.84 -12.99
N SER A 631 -6.97 9.88 -14.32
CA SER A 631 -8.11 10.52 -14.99
C SER A 631 -9.37 9.66 -14.89
N ALA A 632 -10.54 10.28 -15.01
CA ALA A 632 -11.81 9.55 -15.10
C ALA A 632 -11.99 8.92 -16.50
N LEU A 633 -11.49 9.58 -17.55
CA LEU A 633 -11.59 9.11 -18.93
C LEU A 633 -10.60 7.99 -19.28
N GLY A 634 -9.40 7.99 -18.69
CA GLY A 634 -8.33 7.04 -19.05
C GLY A 634 -8.77 5.57 -19.00
N PRO A 635 -9.38 5.08 -17.91
CA PRO A 635 -9.91 3.73 -17.84
C PRO A 635 -10.98 3.41 -18.89
N LEU A 636 -11.87 4.38 -19.20
CA LEU A 636 -12.91 4.20 -20.20
C LEU A 636 -12.32 4.08 -21.62
N LEU A 637 -11.39 4.96 -21.96
CA LEU A 637 -10.67 4.95 -23.24
C LEU A 637 -9.86 3.66 -23.41
N PHE A 638 -9.22 3.18 -22.34
CA PHE A 638 -8.53 1.88 -22.37
C PHE A 638 -9.50 0.71 -22.59
N SER A 639 -10.67 0.72 -21.94
CA SER A 639 -11.70 -0.30 -22.19
C SER A 639 -12.21 -0.31 -23.63
N ILE A 640 -12.35 0.86 -24.27
CA ILE A 640 -12.66 0.97 -25.71
C ILE A 640 -11.50 0.44 -26.55
N PHE A 641 -10.25 0.78 -26.20
CA PHE A 641 -9.06 0.38 -26.94
C PHE A 641 -8.90 -1.14 -27.06
N ILE A 642 -9.14 -1.87 -25.96
CA ILE A 642 -8.97 -3.33 -25.91
C ILE A 642 -10.24 -4.11 -26.29
N ASN A 643 -11.32 -3.42 -26.65
CA ASN A 643 -12.66 -3.98 -26.71
C ASN A 643 -12.83 -5.11 -27.73
N ASP A 644 -12.05 -5.10 -28.81
CA ASP A 644 -12.04 -6.08 -29.89
C ASP A 644 -11.06 -7.24 -29.67
N LEU A 645 -10.20 -7.20 -28.64
CA LEU A 645 -9.31 -8.31 -28.31
C LEU A 645 -10.04 -9.66 -28.11
N PRO A 646 -11.21 -9.73 -27.45
CA PRO A 646 -11.96 -10.98 -27.31
C PRO A 646 -12.30 -11.69 -28.62
N THR A 647 -12.45 -10.93 -29.71
CA THR A 647 -12.79 -11.48 -31.03
C THR A 647 -11.69 -12.36 -31.62
N LYS A 648 -10.48 -12.32 -31.04
CA LYS A 648 -9.33 -13.11 -31.49
C LYS A 648 -9.27 -14.51 -30.89
N CYS A 649 -10.14 -14.82 -29.92
CA CYS A 649 -10.25 -16.14 -29.35
C CYS A 649 -11.47 -16.86 -29.92
N ILE A 650 -11.24 -17.94 -30.68
CA ILE A 650 -12.30 -18.71 -31.35
C ILE A 650 -12.52 -20.05 -30.64
N TYR A 651 -11.44 -20.69 -30.19
CA TYR A 651 -11.47 -22.05 -29.63
C TYR A 651 -11.47 -22.09 -28.10
N SER A 652 -11.14 -20.97 -27.47
CA SER A 652 -10.98 -20.81 -26.02
C SER A 652 -11.87 -19.70 -25.49
N ASN A 653 -12.22 -19.79 -24.21
CA ASN A 653 -12.89 -18.70 -23.51
C ASN A 653 -11.87 -17.61 -23.17
N ILE A 654 -12.31 -16.36 -23.17
CA ILE A 654 -11.51 -15.21 -22.76
C ILE A 654 -12.27 -14.36 -21.73
N GLN A 655 -11.56 -13.85 -20.73
CA GLN A 655 -12.06 -12.83 -19.81
C GLN A 655 -11.04 -11.74 -19.61
N LEU A 656 -11.52 -10.50 -19.54
CA LEU A 656 -10.70 -9.31 -19.35
C LEU A 656 -11.14 -8.59 -18.07
N TYR A 657 -10.16 -8.11 -17.32
CA TYR A 657 -10.38 -7.14 -16.28
C TYR A 657 -9.33 -6.03 -16.44
N ALA A 658 -9.72 -4.96 -17.14
CA ALA A 658 -8.76 -3.97 -17.61
C ALA A 658 -7.72 -4.64 -18.52
N ASP A 659 -6.43 -4.58 -18.16
CA ASP A 659 -5.31 -5.20 -18.85
C ASP A 659 -5.09 -6.67 -18.48
N ASP A 660 -5.51 -7.09 -17.28
CA ASP A 660 -5.44 -8.50 -16.86
C ASP A 660 -6.34 -9.36 -17.76
N THR A 661 -5.75 -10.25 -18.55
CA THR A 661 -6.46 -11.13 -19.49
C THR A 661 -6.20 -12.59 -19.17
N VAL A 662 -7.25 -13.42 -19.22
CA VAL A 662 -7.12 -14.88 -19.12
C VAL A 662 -7.77 -15.54 -20.33
N ILE A 663 -7.02 -16.43 -20.99
CA ILE A 663 -7.51 -17.32 -22.04
C ILE A 663 -7.55 -18.73 -21.46
N TYR A 664 -8.67 -19.43 -21.57
CA TYR A 664 -8.80 -20.76 -20.95
C TYR A 664 -9.71 -21.70 -21.74
N SER A 665 -9.40 -22.99 -21.67
CA SER A 665 -10.16 -24.04 -22.34
C SER A 665 -10.23 -25.30 -21.49
N SER A 666 -11.40 -25.94 -21.50
CA SER A 666 -11.66 -27.19 -20.77
C SER A 666 -11.87 -28.34 -21.76
N LYS A 667 -11.01 -29.36 -21.72
CA LYS A 667 -11.05 -30.53 -22.62
C LYS A 667 -10.65 -31.82 -21.87
N SER A 668 -10.80 -32.97 -22.52
CA SER A 668 -10.48 -34.28 -21.93
C SER A 668 -8.98 -34.58 -21.86
N ASN A 669 -8.14 -33.97 -22.71
CA ASN A 669 -6.71 -34.17 -22.74
C ASN A 669 -5.94 -32.84 -22.84
N ILE A 670 -4.64 -32.87 -22.54
CA ILE A 670 -3.78 -31.67 -22.52
C ILE A 670 -3.40 -31.18 -23.92
N VAL A 671 -3.30 -32.09 -24.90
CA VAL A 671 -2.91 -31.79 -26.27
C VAL A 671 -3.93 -30.85 -26.93
N ASP A 672 -5.22 -31.14 -26.80
CA ASP A 672 -6.30 -30.31 -27.34
C ASP A 672 -6.36 -28.93 -26.66
N ILE A 673 -6.05 -28.88 -25.36
CA ILE A 673 -5.99 -27.62 -24.59
C ILE A 673 -4.85 -26.76 -25.10
N GLN A 674 -3.65 -27.34 -25.24
CA GLN A 674 -2.49 -26.64 -25.78
C GLN A 674 -2.76 -26.15 -27.20
N HIS A 675 -3.32 -26.99 -28.07
CA HIS A 675 -3.64 -26.61 -29.44
C HIS A 675 -4.64 -25.43 -29.49
N SER A 676 -5.73 -25.51 -28.74
CA SER A 676 -6.77 -24.46 -28.69
C SER A 676 -6.20 -23.14 -28.15
N ILE A 677 -5.47 -23.20 -27.03
CA ILE A 677 -4.91 -22.01 -26.38
C ILE A 677 -3.77 -21.42 -27.21
N GLN A 678 -2.88 -22.24 -27.79
CA GLN A 678 -1.77 -21.75 -28.61
C GLN A 678 -2.28 -21.05 -29.87
N HIS A 679 -3.28 -21.61 -30.54
CA HIS A 679 -3.89 -20.99 -31.72
C HIS A 679 -4.44 -19.60 -31.40
N ASP A 680 -5.29 -19.52 -30.37
CA ASP A 680 -5.88 -18.24 -29.96
C ASP A 680 -4.83 -17.28 -29.41
N PHE A 681 -3.83 -17.77 -28.66
CA PHE A 681 -2.75 -16.94 -28.13
C PHE A 681 -1.84 -16.38 -29.24
N ASN A 682 -1.59 -17.12 -30.32
CA ASN A 682 -0.89 -16.58 -31.49
C ASN A 682 -1.67 -15.42 -32.11
N SER A 683 -2.99 -15.57 -32.27
CA SER A 683 -3.86 -14.50 -32.78
C SER A 683 -3.87 -13.28 -31.85
N VAL A 684 -3.90 -13.50 -30.54
CA VAL A 684 -3.80 -12.44 -29.52
C VAL A 684 -2.44 -11.74 -29.56
N GLN A 685 -1.33 -12.47 -29.72
CA GLN A 685 0.02 -11.89 -29.82
C GLN A 685 0.15 -10.98 -31.05
N LEU A 686 -0.35 -11.42 -32.21
CA LEU A 686 -0.38 -10.61 -33.43
C LEU A 686 -1.28 -9.37 -33.28
N TRP A 687 -2.42 -9.51 -32.60
CA TRP A 687 -3.28 -8.36 -32.27
C TRP A 687 -2.58 -7.37 -31.34
N LEU A 688 -1.84 -7.85 -30.32
CA LEU A 688 -1.08 -6.96 -29.43
C LEU A 688 0.02 -6.21 -30.18
N GLN A 689 0.75 -6.88 -31.08
CA GLN A 689 1.76 -6.25 -31.93
C GLN A 689 1.15 -5.18 -32.85
N SER A 690 0.05 -5.48 -33.54
CA SER A 690 -0.65 -4.50 -34.40
C SER A 690 -1.23 -3.32 -33.62
N ASN A 691 -1.62 -3.53 -32.37
CA ASN A 691 -2.10 -2.48 -31.47
C ASN A 691 -0.97 -1.81 -30.66
N LYS A 692 0.30 -2.07 -30.99
CA LYS A 692 1.50 -1.51 -30.34
C LYS A 692 1.56 -1.74 -28.81
N LEU A 693 0.95 -2.82 -28.34
CA LEU A 693 0.98 -3.26 -26.94
C LEU A 693 2.06 -4.33 -26.73
N LEU A 694 2.71 -4.30 -25.57
CA LEU A 694 3.80 -5.22 -25.24
C LEU A 694 3.39 -6.23 -24.17
N LEU A 695 3.62 -7.51 -24.45
CA LEU A 695 3.46 -8.58 -23.47
C LEU A 695 4.55 -8.55 -22.41
N ASN A 696 4.17 -8.80 -21.16
CA ASN A 696 5.11 -8.98 -20.07
C ASN A 696 5.39 -10.48 -19.85
N LYS A 697 6.35 -11.01 -20.61
CA LYS A 697 6.70 -12.44 -20.56
C LYS A 697 7.07 -12.96 -19.17
N SER A 698 7.62 -12.09 -18.31
CA SER A 698 8.02 -12.44 -16.94
C SER A 698 6.84 -12.61 -15.98
N LYS A 699 5.65 -12.10 -16.35
CA LYS A 699 4.43 -12.14 -15.53
C LYS A 699 3.27 -12.89 -16.17
N SER A 700 3.42 -13.31 -17.42
CA SER A 700 2.47 -14.20 -18.09
C SER A 700 2.78 -15.65 -17.73
N TYR A 701 1.76 -16.42 -17.36
CA TYR A 701 1.92 -17.80 -16.90
C TYR A 701 0.80 -18.69 -17.42
N PHE A 702 1.15 -19.93 -17.75
CA PHE A 702 0.18 -20.99 -17.96
C PHE A 702 -0.05 -21.79 -16.68
N MET A 703 -1.29 -22.19 -16.44
CA MET A 703 -1.69 -23.00 -15.28
C MET A 703 -2.68 -24.08 -15.72
N LEU A 704 -2.40 -25.31 -15.32
CA LEU A 704 -3.27 -26.45 -15.57
C LEU A 704 -4.07 -26.81 -14.32
N PHE A 705 -5.40 -26.74 -14.42
CA PHE A 705 -6.33 -27.17 -13.39
C PHE A 705 -6.72 -28.62 -13.60
N GLN A 706 -6.49 -29.46 -12.58
CA GLN A 706 -6.76 -30.89 -12.64
C GLN A 706 -7.07 -31.51 -11.26
N LYS A 707 -7.88 -32.58 -11.27
CA LYS A 707 -8.21 -33.43 -10.10
C LYS A 707 -7.92 -34.91 -10.38
N ARG A 708 -6.85 -35.20 -11.13
CA ARG A 708 -6.43 -36.57 -11.46
C ARG A 708 -5.51 -37.14 -10.38
N LEU A 709 -5.56 -38.46 -10.19
CA LEU A 709 -4.65 -39.18 -9.27
C LEU A 709 -3.19 -39.08 -9.72
N ARG A 710 -2.95 -39.12 -11.04
CA ARG A 710 -1.65 -38.85 -11.66
C ARG A 710 -1.73 -37.51 -12.38
N PRO A 711 -1.10 -36.45 -11.85
CA PRO A 711 -1.10 -35.15 -12.50
C PRO A 711 -0.25 -35.20 -13.78
N VAL A 712 -0.68 -34.47 -14.81
CA VAL A 712 0.14 -34.19 -15.99
C VAL A 712 1.42 -33.47 -15.55
N ALA A 713 2.59 -33.92 -16.00
CA ALA A 713 3.86 -33.30 -15.64
C ALA A 713 4.01 -31.95 -16.35
N ALA A 714 4.68 -30.99 -15.69
CA ALA A 714 4.94 -29.68 -16.31
C ALA A 714 5.76 -29.78 -17.60
N SER A 715 6.59 -30.83 -17.74
CA SER A 715 7.38 -31.13 -18.93
C SER A 715 6.54 -31.51 -20.15
N GLU A 716 5.28 -31.90 -19.98
CA GLU A 716 4.37 -32.25 -21.09
C GLU A 716 3.68 -31.00 -21.68
N ILE A 717 3.85 -29.83 -21.05
CA ILE A 717 3.21 -28.58 -21.46
C ILE A 717 4.20 -27.77 -22.30
N HIS A 718 3.85 -27.59 -23.57
CA HIS A 718 4.61 -26.84 -24.57
C HIS A 718 3.71 -25.75 -25.14
N LEU A 719 3.72 -24.58 -24.50
CA LEU A 719 3.16 -23.35 -25.07
C LEU A 719 4.30 -22.38 -25.31
N THR A 720 4.27 -21.70 -26.45
CA THR A 720 5.33 -20.81 -26.89
C THR A 720 4.81 -19.41 -27.20
N TYR A 721 5.70 -18.44 -27.09
CA TYR A 721 5.53 -17.12 -27.69
C TYR A 721 5.82 -17.19 -29.21
N LEU A 722 5.52 -16.11 -29.94
CA LEU A 722 5.84 -16.02 -31.38
C LEU A 722 7.33 -16.18 -31.70
N ASP A 723 8.23 -15.82 -30.78
CA ASP A 723 9.68 -16.00 -30.91
C ASP A 723 10.17 -17.39 -30.46
N MET A 724 9.26 -18.36 -30.34
CA MET A 724 9.52 -19.75 -29.93
C MET A 724 10.02 -19.92 -28.49
N SER A 725 10.10 -18.86 -27.69
CA SER A 725 10.40 -18.98 -26.25
C SER A 725 9.23 -19.66 -25.51
N LEU A 726 9.54 -20.47 -24.48
CA LEU A 726 8.53 -21.21 -23.72
C LEU A 726 7.82 -20.32 -22.68
N ILE A 727 6.51 -20.52 -22.53
CA ILE A 727 5.70 -19.88 -21.48
C ILE A 727 5.95 -20.60 -20.15
N SER A 728 6.15 -19.83 -19.08
CA SER A 728 6.34 -20.38 -17.74
C SER A 728 5.05 -21.06 -17.23
N VAL A 729 5.19 -22.27 -16.70
CA VAL A 729 4.09 -23.02 -16.08
C VAL A 729 4.11 -22.80 -14.57
N ALA A 730 2.95 -22.48 -13.99
CA ALA A 730 2.79 -22.26 -12.56
C ALA A 730 1.76 -23.22 -11.95
N GLU A 731 2.07 -23.79 -10.78
CA GLU A 731 1.10 -24.58 -10.00
C GLU A 731 0.18 -23.71 -9.13
N LYS A 732 0.64 -22.49 -8.85
CA LYS A 732 -0.02 -21.51 -7.98
C LYS A 732 0.12 -20.14 -8.61
N PHE A 733 -0.99 -19.45 -8.80
CA PHE A 733 -0.99 -18.12 -9.42
C PHE A 733 -1.97 -17.20 -8.71
N LYS A 734 -1.62 -15.91 -8.61
CA LYS A 734 -2.48 -14.91 -7.98
C LYS A 734 -3.23 -14.11 -9.05
N TYR A 735 -4.50 -14.45 -9.26
CA TYR A 735 -5.36 -13.83 -10.26
C TYR A 735 -6.44 -12.97 -9.59
N LEU A 736 -6.58 -11.71 -10.02
CA LEU A 736 -7.55 -10.73 -9.51
C LEU A 736 -7.63 -10.65 -7.97
N GLY A 737 -6.48 -10.83 -7.31
CA GLY A 737 -6.33 -10.74 -5.85
C GLY A 737 -6.47 -12.06 -5.09
N LEU A 738 -6.90 -13.16 -5.72
CA LEU A 738 -7.03 -14.48 -5.10
C LEU A 738 -5.89 -15.41 -5.54
N TRP A 739 -5.40 -16.24 -4.61
CA TRP A 739 -4.44 -17.29 -4.95
C TRP A 739 -5.20 -18.53 -5.41
N LEU A 740 -4.92 -18.97 -6.63
CA LEU A 740 -5.45 -20.20 -7.21
C LEU A 740 -4.35 -21.27 -7.18
N ASP A 741 -4.73 -22.52 -6.90
CA ASP A 741 -3.89 -23.71 -7.02
C ASP A 741 -4.48 -24.66 -8.05
N SER A 742 -3.66 -25.56 -8.61
CA SER A 742 -4.06 -26.50 -9.69
C SER A 742 -5.29 -27.34 -9.36
N SER A 743 -5.56 -27.56 -8.07
CA SER A 743 -6.71 -28.32 -7.59
C SER A 743 -7.90 -27.45 -7.16
N LEU A 744 -7.77 -26.13 -7.32
CA LEU A 744 -8.69 -25.08 -6.88
C LEU A 744 -9.12 -25.26 -5.41
N SER A 745 -8.18 -25.65 -4.54
CA SER A 745 -8.44 -25.86 -3.11
C SER A 745 -8.58 -24.55 -2.32
N PHE A 746 -7.93 -23.47 -2.79
CA PHE A 746 -7.78 -22.17 -2.10
C PHE A 746 -6.95 -22.22 -0.81
N SER A 747 -6.24 -23.32 -0.53
CA SER A 747 -5.46 -23.49 0.70
C SER A 747 -4.37 -22.42 0.85
N VAL A 748 -3.67 -22.12 -0.24
CA VAL A 748 -2.63 -21.06 -0.31
C VAL A 748 -3.25 -19.69 -0.03
N HIS A 749 -4.43 -19.42 -0.57
CA HIS A 749 -5.14 -18.17 -0.35
C HIS A 749 -5.50 -17.98 1.11
N ILE A 750 -6.11 -18.99 1.73
CA ILE A 750 -6.52 -18.96 3.13
C ILE A 750 -5.31 -18.74 4.05
N GLN A 751 -4.21 -19.47 3.83
CA GLN A 751 -2.98 -19.28 4.60
C GLN A 751 -2.43 -17.86 4.45
N SER A 752 -2.46 -17.30 3.23
CA SER A 752 -2.02 -15.93 2.99
C SER A 752 -2.85 -14.88 3.74
N ILE A 753 -4.18 -15.08 3.83
CA ILE A 753 -5.08 -14.24 4.60
C ILE A 753 -4.76 -14.35 6.10
N VAL A 754 -4.67 -15.58 6.63
CA VAL A 754 -4.38 -15.83 8.04
C VAL A 754 -3.05 -15.19 8.44
N HIS A 755 -2.01 -15.34 7.63
CA HIS A 755 -0.70 -14.75 7.87
C HIS A 755 -0.78 -13.21 7.90
N LYS A 756 -1.41 -12.61 6.88
CA LYS A 756 -1.58 -11.16 6.77
C LYS A 756 -2.37 -10.57 7.95
N ILE A 757 -3.43 -11.24 8.39
CA ILE A 757 -4.25 -10.80 9.52
C ILE A 757 -3.50 -10.99 10.83
N SER A 758 -2.86 -12.14 11.06
CA SER A 758 -2.09 -12.42 12.27
C SER A 758 -0.98 -11.39 12.48
N TYR A 759 -0.27 -11.03 11.40
CA TYR A 759 0.75 -9.99 11.41
C TYR A 759 0.17 -8.63 11.83
N ARG A 760 -0.91 -8.18 11.17
CA ARG A 760 -1.57 -6.90 11.49
C ARG A 760 -2.11 -6.89 12.93
N LEU A 761 -2.69 -8.00 13.38
CA LEU A 761 -3.23 -8.14 14.71
C LEU A 761 -2.12 -8.05 15.77
N LYS A 762 -0.97 -8.69 15.54
CA LYS A 762 0.21 -8.58 16.41
C LYS A 762 0.67 -7.12 16.57
N LEU A 763 0.70 -6.34 15.48
CA LEU A 763 1.04 -4.92 15.52
C LEU A 763 0.00 -4.10 16.32
N LEU A 764 -1.29 -4.39 16.16
CA LEU A 764 -2.34 -3.72 16.92
C LEU A 764 -2.26 -4.05 18.42
N TYR A 765 -1.91 -5.29 18.79
CA TYR A 765 -1.73 -5.67 20.20
C TYR A 765 -0.66 -4.84 20.91
N LEU A 766 0.39 -4.38 20.20
CA LEU A 766 1.43 -3.52 20.77
C LEU A 766 0.88 -2.17 21.27
N SER A 767 -0.21 -1.70 20.69
CA SER A 767 -0.86 -0.44 21.07
C SER A 767 -2.27 -0.65 21.63
N ILE A 768 -2.60 -1.86 22.12
CA ILE A 768 -3.95 -2.20 22.57
C ILE A 768 -4.48 -1.27 23.66
N ASN A 769 -3.59 -0.78 24.53
CA ASN A 769 -3.95 0.14 25.61
C ASN A 769 -4.33 1.53 25.09
N CYS A 770 -3.92 1.90 23.88
CA CYS A 770 -4.27 3.17 23.23
C CYS A 770 -5.67 3.15 22.59
N PHE A 771 -6.35 2.00 22.58
CA PHE A 771 -7.64 1.83 21.89
C PHE A 771 -8.78 1.62 22.89
N SER A 772 -9.85 2.41 22.78
CA SER A 772 -11.14 2.11 23.42
C SER A 772 -11.83 0.93 22.73
N LEU A 773 -12.90 0.37 23.34
CA LEU A 773 -13.68 -0.71 22.73
C LEU A 773 -14.25 -0.32 21.36
N SER A 774 -14.83 0.89 21.25
CA SER A 774 -15.40 1.42 20.01
C SER A 774 -14.33 1.58 18.92
N VAL A 775 -13.15 2.08 19.28
CA VAL A 775 -12.00 2.21 18.38
C VAL A 775 -11.51 0.84 17.92
N ARG A 776 -11.38 -0.15 18.81
CA ARG A 776 -11.00 -1.52 18.42
C ARG A 776 -12.00 -2.12 17.45
N LYS A 777 -13.31 -2.02 17.74
CA LYS A 777 -14.38 -2.49 16.84
C LYS A 777 -14.25 -1.83 15.47
N LYS A 778 -14.09 -0.49 15.43
CA LYS A 778 -13.93 0.27 14.19
C LYS A 778 -12.69 -0.14 13.39
N ILE A 779 -11.53 -0.27 14.02
CA ILE A 779 -10.28 -0.70 13.36
C ILE A 779 -10.48 -2.07 12.74
N ILE A 780 -10.98 -3.06 13.50
CA ILE A 780 -11.14 -4.41 12.99
C ILE A 780 -12.17 -4.44 11.85
N SER A 781 -13.34 -3.82 12.03
CA SER A 781 -14.40 -3.79 11.02
C SER A 781 -13.99 -3.10 9.71
N GLN A 782 -13.16 -2.05 9.77
CA GLN A 782 -12.82 -1.26 8.59
C GLN A 782 -11.46 -1.63 7.95
N LEU A 783 -10.50 -2.15 8.71
CA LEU A 783 -9.15 -2.47 8.21
C LEU A 783 -8.91 -3.97 7.99
N ILE A 784 -9.49 -4.81 8.85
CA ILE A 784 -9.19 -6.25 8.88
C ILE A 784 -10.30 -7.08 8.25
N ILE A 785 -11.56 -6.88 8.64
CA ILE A 785 -12.71 -7.63 8.11
C ILE A 785 -12.80 -7.58 6.57
N PRO A 786 -12.55 -6.46 5.88
CA PRO A 786 -12.56 -6.45 4.41
C PRO A 786 -11.50 -7.38 3.77
N THR A 787 -10.45 -7.74 4.50
CA THR A 787 -9.45 -8.71 4.03
C THR A 787 -9.99 -10.15 4.09
N LEU A 788 -10.95 -10.44 4.98
CA LEU A 788 -11.70 -11.69 4.98
C LEU A 788 -12.79 -11.64 3.92
N ASP A 789 -13.55 -10.55 3.84
CA ASP A 789 -14.73 -10.48 2.96
C ASP A 789 -14.36 -10.48 1.45
N TYR A 790 -13.19 -9.99 1.06
CA TYR A 790 -12.81 -9.94 -0.35
C TYR A 790 -12.68 -11.35 -0.96
N GLY A 791 -13.59 -11.68 -1.90
CA GLY A 791 -13.60 -12.97 -2.61
C GLY A 791 -14.15 -14.14 -1.79
N ASP A 792 -14.76 -13.89 -0.63
CA ASP A 792 -15.27 -14.93 0.26
C ASP A 792 -16.33 -15.81 -0.37
N ILE A 793 -17.16 -15.25 -1.24
CA ILE A 793 -18.17 -15.97 -2.03
C ILE A 793 -17.56 -17.02 -2.99
N ILE A 794 -16.28 -16.88 -3.36
CA ILE A 794 -15.56 -17.82 -4.22
C ILE A 794 -14.88 -18.88 -3.37
N TYR A 795 -14.00 -18.48 -2.44
CA TYR A 795 -13.20 -19.43 -1.68
C TYR A 795 -14.00 -20.16 -0.58
N GLN A 796 -15.23 -19.73 -0.26
CA GLN A 796 -16.12 -20.51 0.62
C GLN A 796 -16.44 -21.90 0.04
N ASN A 797 -16.32 -22.08 -1.28
CA ASN A 797 -16.60 -23.32 -1.99
C ASN A 797 -15.39 -24.28 -1.90
N THR A 798 -14.96 -24.56 -0.68
CA THR A 798 -13.86 -25.49 -0.35
C THR A 798 -14.25 -26.31 0.89
N THR A 799 -13.39 -27.22 1.33
CA THR A 799 -13.67 -28.09 2.49
C THR A 799 -13.73 -27.31 3.80
N LEU A 800 -14.56 -27.77 4.75
CA LEU A 800 -14.67 -27.16 6.08
C LEU A 800 -13.32 -27.19 6.83
N THR A 801 -12.53 -28.24 6.65
CA THR A 801 -11.17 -28.35 7.21
C THR A 801 -10.28 -27.21 6.72
N ASN A 802 -10.35 -26.87 5.44
CA ASN A 802 -9.55 -25.78 4.88
C ASN A 802 -10.02 -24.40 5.35
N LEU A 803 -11.31 -24.23 5.65
CA LEU A 803 -11.87 -22.97 6.19
C LEU A 803 -11.64 -22.79 7.70
N ARG A 804 -11.32 -23.86 8.45
CA ARG A 804 -11.12 -23.82 9.92
C ARG A 804 -10.11 -22.76 10.38
N PRO A 805 -8.94 -22.56 9.73
CA PRO A 805 -8.01 -21.50 10.10
C PRO A 805 -8.61 -20.09 10.07
N LEU A 806 -9.57 -19.82 9.16
CA LEU A 806 -10.28 -18.54 9.10
C LEU A 806 -11.15 -18.31 10.35
N ASN A 807 -11.82 -19.36 10.84
CA ASN A 807 -12.61 -19.28 12.07
C ASN A 807 -11.71 -18.99 13.28
N VAL A 808 -10.54 -19.64 13.35
CA VAL A 808 -9.57 -19.42 14.43
C VAL A 808 -9.08 -17.97 14.45
N ILE A 809 -8.70 -17.41 13.30
CA ILE A 809 -8.22 -16.03 13.24
C ILE A 809 -9.36 -15.04 13.50
N TYR A 810 -10.58 -15.30 13.01
CA TYR A 810 -11.77 -14.48 13.30
C TYR A 810 -12.08 -14.42 14.80
N ASN A 811 -12.00 -15.56 15.49
CA ASN A 811 -12.14 -15.61 16.95
C ASN A 811 -11.07 -14.77 17.66
N SER A 812 -9.82 -14.80 17.17
CA SER A 812 -8.74 -13.93 17.69
C SER A 812 -9.02 -12.44 17.47
N LEU A 813 -9.69 -12.06 16.38
CA LEU A 813 -10.15 -10.68 16.17
C LEU A 813 -11.21 -10.28 17.21
N CYS A 814 -12.19 -11.14 17.46
CA CYS A 814 -13.20 -10.90 18.49
C CYS A 814 -12.56 -10.74 19.88
N ARG A 815 -11.60 -11.61 20.22
CA ARG A 815 -10.83 -11.50 21.47
C ARG A 815 -10.05 -10.20 21.58
N PHE A 816 -9.44 -9.72 20.49
CA PHE A 816 -8.76 -8.44 20.48
C PHE A 816 -9.73 -7.28 20.80
N ILE A 817 -10.93 -7.30 20.21
CA ILE A 817 -11.95 -6.26 20.45
C ILE A 817 -12.40 -6.30 21.92
N LEU A 818 -12.77 -7.48 22.41
CA LEU A 818 -13.36 -7.66 23.74
C LEU A 818 -12.34 -7.68 24.88
N ARG A 819 -11.05 -7.87 24.58
CA ARG A 819 -9.98 -8.11 25.57
C ARG A 819 -10.29 -9.27 26.52
N CYS A 820 -10.92 -10.32 26.02
CA CYS A 820 -11.27 -11.50 26.81
C CYS A 820 -10.16 -12.57 26.79
N PRO A 821 -10.15 -13.49 27.79
CA PRO A 821 -9.20 -14.60 27.83
C PRO A 821 -9.27 -15.52 26.60
N PHE A 822 -8.18 -16.27 26.35
CA PHE A 822 -8.10 -17.20 25.22
C PHE A 822 -9.21 -18.27 25.22
N ARG A 823 -9.62 -18.72 26.40
CA ARG A 823 -10.63 -19.78 26.61
C ARG A 823 -12.09 -19.29 26.51
N THR A 824 -12.34 -18.00 26.30
CA THR A 824 -13.72 -17.50 26.16
C THR A 824 -14.42 -18.16 24.97
N HIS A 825 -15.63 -18.68 25.21
CA HIS A 825 -16.43 -19.35 24.19
C HIS A 825 -16.83 -18.38 23.08
N HIS A 826 -16.81 -18.83 21.82
CA HIS A 826 -16.98 -17.96 20.67
C HIS A 826 -18.41 -17.42 20.52
N CYS A 827 -19.45 -18.18 20.90
CA CYS A 827 -20.84 -17.69 20.89
C CYS A 827 -21.04 -16.45 21.77
N LEU A 828 -20.43 -16.44 22.96
CA LEU A 828 -20.51 -15.28 23.86
C LEU A 828 -19.87 -14.05 23.23
N MET A 829 -18.74 -14.23 22.54
CA MET A 829 -18.06 -13.13 21.83
C MET A 829 -18.92 -12.59 20.68
N PHE A 830 -19.55 -13.46 19.90
CA PHE A 830 -20.40 -13.07 18.77
C PHE A 830 -21.64 -12.33 19.23
N GLN A 831 -22.29 -12.81 20.31
CA GLN A 831 -23.43 -12.16 20.93
C GLN A 831 -23.08 -10.76 21.45
N GLN A 832 -21.98 -10.62 22.20
CA GLN A 832 -21.51 -9.32 22.71
C GLN A 832 -21.17 -8.30 21.61
N LEU A 833 -20.67 -8.77 20.46
CA LEU A 833 -20.34 -7.90 19.34
C LEU A 833 -21.53 -7.63 18.41
N SER A 834 -22.61 -8.41 18.54
CA SER A 834 -23.71 -8.54 17.57
C SER A 834 -23.19 -8.90 16.17
N TRP A 835 -22.24 -9.82 16.10
CA TRP A 835 -21.60 -10.25 14.86
C TRP A 835 -22.06 -11.65 14.47
N LEU A 836 -22.25 -11.86 13.16
CA LEU A 836 -22.49 -13.21 12.64
C LEU A 836 -21.25 -14.10 12.84
N PRO A 837 -21.45 -15.41 13.06
CA PRO A 837 -20.39 -16.39 12.82
C PRO A 837 -19.82 -16.22 11.41
N LEU A 838 -18.52 -16.49 11.23
CA LEU A 838 -17.86 -16.24 9.94
C LEU A 838 -18.46 -17.06 8.79
N SER A 839 -18.93 -18.29 9.06
CA SER A 839 -19.66 -19.10 8.08
C SER A 839 -20.94 -18.41 7.62
N SER A 840 -21.79 -17.99 8.56
CA SER A 840 -23.04 -17.30 8.27
C SER A 840 -22.80 -15.94 7.59
N ARG A 841 -21.68 -15.27 7.87
CA ARG A 841 -21.27 -14.04 7.17
C ARG A 841 -20.96 -14.29 5.69
N ARG A 842 -20.23 -15.36 5.35
CA ARG A 842 -19.96 -15.71 3.94
C ARG A 842 -21.25 -16.09 3.22
N GLN A 843 -22.11 -16.87 3.89
CA GLN A 843 -23.43 -17.21 3.37
C GLN A 843 -24.29 -15.96 3.14
N PHE A 844 -24.23 -14.99 4.04
CA PHE A 844 -24.90 -13.70 3.87
C PHE A 844 -24.43 -12.98 2.59
N HIS A 845 -23.11 -12.85 2.38
CA HIS A 845 -22.58 -12.24 1.15
C HIS A 845 -22.95 -13.02 -0.11
N TRP A 846 -22.95 -14.35 -0.04
CA TRP A 846 -23.38 -15.24 -1.13
C TRP A 846 -24.82 -14.99 -1.55
N LEU A 847 -25.75 -14.99 -0.59
CA LEU A 847 -27.17 -14.75 -0.87
C LEU A 847 -27.44 -13.34 -1.39
N LEU A 848 -26.75 -12.32 -0.84
CA LEU A 848 -26.82 -10.97 -1.38
C LEU A 848 -26.29 -10.90 -2.81
N PHE A 849 -25.24 -11.65 -3.14
CA PHE A 849 -24.71 -11.68 -4.50
C PHE A 849 -25.72 -12.33 -5.46
N ILE A 850 -26.33 -13.46 -5.08
CA ILE A 850 -27.37 -14.12 -5.88
C ILE A 850 -28.56 -13.19 -6.10
N PHE A 851 -29.06 -12.53 -5.05
CA PHE A 851 -30.15 -11.56 -5.16
C PHE A 851 -29.84 -10.47 -6.20
N LYS A 852 -28.60 -9.96 -6.20
CA LYS A 852 -28.18 -8.92 -7.14
C LYS A 852 -28.10 -9.45 -8.57
N CYS A 853 -27.68 -10.70 -8.78
CA CYS A 853 -27.74 -11.34 -10.09
C CYS A 853 -29.18 -11.44 -10.63
N ILE A 854 -30.14 -11.72 -9.76
CA ILE A 854 -31.56 -11.88 -10.13
C ILE A 854 -32.22 -10.53 -10.40
N ASN A 855 -32.11 -9.59 -9.46
CA ASN A 855 -32.94 -8.39 -9.43
C ASN A 855 -32.25 -7.12 -9.97
N LEU A 856 -30.94 -7.14 -10.22
CA LEU A 856 -30.19 -5.97 -10.71
C LEU A 856 -29.48 -6.26 -12.05
N SER A 857 -28.96 -5.20 -12.68
CA SER A 857 -28.19 -5.23 -13.93
C SER A 857 -26.77 -5.79 -13.73
N TYR A 858 -26.68 -7.03 -13.25
CA TYR A 858 -25.44 -7.81 -13.13
C TYR A 858 -25.09 -8.52 -14.44
N PRO A 859 -23.84 -9.02 -14.60
CA PRO A 859 -23.37 -9.57 -15.87
C PRO A 859 -24.19 -10.76 -16.37
N ASP A 860 -24.56 -10.73 -17.66
CA ASP A 860 -25.44 -11.75 -18.26
C ASP A 860 -24.82 -13.16 -18.23
N TYR A 861 -23.48 -13.25 -18.31
CA TYR A 861 -22.76 -14.51 -18.20
C TYR A 861 -22.92 -15.22 -16.84
N LEU A 862 -23.42 -14.54 -15.80
CA LEU A 862 -23.80 -15.16 -14.53
C LEU A 862 -25.31 -15.41 -14.44
N LYS A 863 -26.13 -14.53 -15.03
CA LYS A 863 -27.59 -14.68 -15.05
C LYS A 863 -28.04 -15.95 -15.76
N GLN A 864 -27.34 -16.35 -16.82
CA GLN A 864 -27.62 -17.59 -17.54
C GLN A 864 -27.58 -18.87 -16.66
N TYR A 865 -26.95 -18.81 -15.48
CA TYR A 865 -26.90 -19.93 -14.54
C TYR A 865 -28.08 -19.97 -13.55
N LEU A 866 -28.95 -18.97 -13.56
CA LEU A 866 -30.12 -18.85 -12.69
C LEU A 866 -31.39 -18.97 -13.54
N THR A 867 -31.62 -20.15 -14.11
CA THR A 867 -32.79 -20.42 -14.98
C THR A 867 -34.03 -20.71 -14.15
N PRO A 868 -35.16 -19.98 -14.34
CA PRO A 868 -36.40 -20.25 -13.64
C PRO A 868 -36.84 -21.70 -13.83
N PHE A 869 -37.32 -22.33 -12.76
CA PHE A 869 -37.87 -23.67 -12.85
C PHE A 869 -39.20 -23.65 -13.60
N GLN A 870 -39.28 -24.36 -14.72
CA GLN A 870 -40.51 -24.56 -15.48
C GLN A 870 -41.00 -25.99 -15.26
N SER A 871 -42.25 -26.14 -14.79
CA SER A 871 -42.92 -27.45 -14.70
C SER A 871 -43.91 -27.60 -15.85
N SER A 872 -43.97 -28.81 -16.43
CA SER A 872 -45.00 -29.21 -17.40
C SER A 872 -46.36 -29.53 -16.76
N TYR A 873 -46.47 -29.46 -15.43
CA TYR A 873 -47.70 -29.68 -14.67
C TYR A 873 -48.02 -28.47 -13.78
N ASN A 874 -49.31 -28.15 -13.60
CA ASN A 874 -49.76 -27.12 -12.64
C ASN A 874 -49.55 -27.61 -11.20
N LEU A 875 -48.34 -27.41 -10.67
CA LEU A 875 -48.01 -27.67 -9.27
C LEU A 875 -48.41 -26.47 -8.41
N ARG A 876 -48.78 -26.71 -7.14
CA ARG A 876 -49.18 -25.68 -6.14
C ARG A 876 -48.11 -24.60 -5.84
N HIS A 877 -46.94 -24.68 -6.50
CA HIS A 877 -45.78 -23.79 -6.33
C HIS A 877 -45.33 -23.13 -7.65
N ALA A 878 -46.15 -23.18 -8.72
CA ALA A 878 -45.81 -22.59 -10.03
C ALA A 878 -45.49 -21.08 -9.96
N ASP A 879 -46.08 -20.35 -9.00
CA ASP A 879 -45.88 -18.91 -8.79
C ASP A 879 -44.67 -18.57 -7.87
N GLN A 880 -43.91 -19.58 -7.41
CA GLN A 880 -42.77 -19.37 -6.51
C GLN A 880 -41.47 -19.24 -7.31
N ILE A 881 -40.66 -18.21 -7.02
CA ILE A 881 -39.34 -17.96 -7.66
C ILE A 881 -38.35 -19.08 -7.29
N PHE A 882 -38.46 -20.23 -7.96
CA PHE A 882 -37.52 -21.34 -7.90
C PHE A 882 -36.63 -21.33 -9.15
N PHE A 883 -35.37 -21.70 -8.96
CA PHE A 883 -34.44 -21.94 -10.07
C PHE A 883 -34.26 -23.44 -10.29
N ALA A 884 -34.04 -23.83 -11.55
CA ALA A 884 -33.68 -25.20 -11.88
C ALA A 884 -32.28 -25.51 -11.33
N VAL A 885 -32.16 -26.59 -10.56
CA VAL A 885 -30.87 -27.06 -10.02
C VAL A 885 -30.33 -28.15 -10.96
N PRO A 886 -29.20 -27.92 -11.66
CA PRO A 886 -28.65 -28.91 -12.58
C PRO A 886 -28.17 -30.16 -11.82
N ARG A 887 -28.17 -31.33 -12.49
CA ARG A 887 -27.55 -32.54 -11.93
C ARG A 887 -26.03 -32.44 -12.01
N VAL A 888 -25.35 -32.91 -10.97
CA VAL A 888 -23.88 -32.98 -10.92
C VAL A 888 -23.42 -34.42 -10.72
N LYS A 889 -22.29 -34.78 -11.32
CA LYS A 889 -21.74 -36.15 -11.30
C LYS A 889 -20.90 -36.42 -10.05
N LYS A 890 -20.28 -35.38 -9.49
CA LYS A 890 -19.34 -35.46 -8.37
C LYS A 890 -19.66 -34.43 -7.30
N GLN A 891 -19.14 -34.66 -6.09
CA GLN A 891 -19.26 -33.68 -4.99
C GLN A 891 -18.63 -32.32 -5.33
N ILE A 892 -17.54 -32.30 -6.10
CA ILE A 892 -16.90 -31.05 -6.53
C ILE A 892 -17.80 -30.23 -7.48
N GLY A 893 -18.67 -30.87 -8.26
CA GLY A 893 -19.62 -30.18 -9.13
C GLY A 893 -20.61 -29.31 -8.34
N LYS A 894 -20.91 -29.71 -7.09
CA LYS A 894 -21.75 -28.93 -6.17
C LYS A 894 -21.13 -27.59 -5.74
N TYR A 895 -19.84 -27.38 -6.00
CA TYR A 895 -19.15 -26.12 -5.73
C TYR A 895 -19.24 -25.12 -6.89
N SER A 896 -19.69 -25.56 -8.07
CA SER A 896 -19.96 -24.66 -9.19
C SER A 896 -21.08 -23.67 -8.85
N PHE A 897 -20.99 -22.45 -9.36
CA PHE A 897 -22.03 -21.44 -9.18
C PHE A 897 -23.36 -21.93 -9.77
N ASN A 898 -23.31 -22.58 -10.93
CA ASN A 898 -24.46 -23.15 -11.65
C ASN A 898 -25.28 -24.15 -10.81
N TYR A 899 -24.64 -24.91 -9.92
CA TYR A 899 -25.36 -25.78 -8.99
C TYR A 899 -25.72 -25.05 -7.69
N LYS A 900 -24.72 -24.45 -7.05
CA LYS A 900 -24.81 -24.00 -5.66
C LYS A 900 -25.73 -22.80 -5.49
N ALA A 901 -25.73 -21.87 -6.44
CA ALA A 901 -26.55 -20.67 -6.33
C ALA A 901 -28.05 -20.97 -6.43
N PRO A 902 -28.55 -21.71 -7.44
CA PRO A 902 -29.93 -22.20 -7.46
C PRO A 902 -30.32 -23.01 -6.21
N SER A 903 -29.45 -23.95 -5.80
CA SER A 903 -29.70 -24.81 -4.64
C SER A 903 -29.84 -24.01 -3.34
N ASP A 904 -28.89 -23.11 -3.05
CA ASP A 904 -28.91 -22.32 -1.82
C ASP A 904 -30.03 -21.28 -1.83
N TRP A 905 -30.36 -20.72 -3.01
CA TRP A 905 -31.50 -19.82 -3.15
C TRP A 905 -32.81 -20.55 -2.85
N ASN A 906 -33.04 -21.72 -3.45
CA ASN A 906 -34.26 -22.51 -3.29
C ASN A 906 -34.50 -22.95 -1.83
N ASN A 907 -33.43 -23.11 -1.04
CA ASN A 907 -33.50 -23.43 0.39
C ASN A 907 -33.94 -22.25 1.27
N LEU A 908 -34.04 -21.03 0.75
CA LEU A 908 -34.50 -19.88 1.53
C LEU A 908 -36.01 -19.91 1.77
N PRO A 909 -36.48 -19.47 2.95
CA PRO A 909 -37.90 -19.28 3.22
C PRO A 909 -38.58 -18.39 2.17
N LEU A 910 -39.83 -18.72 1.82
CA LEU A 910 -40.61 -17.95 0.84
C LEU A 910 -40.76 -16.47 1.23
N SER A 911 -40.89 -16.19 2.54
CA SER A 911 -40.97 -14.82 3.08
C SER A 911 -39.74 -13.97 2.79
N ILE A 912 -38.58 -14.60 2.53
CA ILE A 912 -37.34 -13.91 2.17
C ILE A 912 -37.19 -13.85 0.65
N ARG A 913 -37.48 -14.96 -0.06
CA ARG A 913 -37.34 -15.05 -1.53
C ARG A 913 -38.27 -14.12 -2.30
N SER A 914 -39.45 -13.83 -1.77
CA SER A 914 -40.46 -12.96 -2.39
C SER A 914 -40.13 -11.46 -2.30
N LEU A 915 -39.10 -11.07 -1.55
CA LEU A 915 -38.71 -9.66 -1.42
C LEU A 915 -38.05 -9.16 -2.70
N THR A 916 -38.49 -7.99 -3.18
CA THR A 916 -37.93 -7.33 -4.38
C THR A 916 -36.98 -6.17 -4.02
N SER A 917 -37.12 -5.61 -2.81
CA SER A 917 -36.22 -4.57 -2.32
C SER A 917 -34.92 -5.16 -1.76
N PHE A 918 -33.78 -4.72 -2.29
CA PHE A 918 -32.45 -5.12 -1.80
C PHE A 918 -32.27 -4.83 -0.31
N PHE A 919 -32.79 -3.70 0.17
CA PHE A 919 -32.68 -3.33 1.59
C PHE A 919 -33.51 -4.26 2.49
N ALA A 920 -34.75 -4.56 2.09
CA ALA A 920 -35.61 -5.48 2.82
C ALA A 920 -35.02 -6.89 2.85
N PHE A 921 -34.57 -7.41 1.70
CA PHE A 921 -33.93 -8.72 1.59
C PHE A 921 -32.67 -8.81 2.47
N LYS A 922 -31.82 -7.77 2.42
CA LYS A 922 -30.61 -7.71 3.25
C LYS A 922 -30.92 -7.81 4.75
N ASN A 923 -31.93 -7.11 5.24
CA ASN A 923 -32.29 -7.17 6.65
C ASN A 923 -32.90 -8.52 7.02
N ALA A 924 -33.80 -9.06 6.19
CA ALA A 924 -34.43 -10.36 6.42
C ALA A 924 -33.39 -11.50 6.42
N CYS A 925 -32.45 -11.50 5.47
CA CYS A 925 -31.34 -12.47 5.44
C CYS A 925 -30.44 -12.37 6.66
N LEU A 926 -30.15 -11.15 7.14
CA LEU A 926 -29.33 -10.96 8.33
C LEU A 926 -29.98 -11.61 9.55
N VAL A 927 -31.28 -11.37 9.77
CA VAL A 927 -32.05 -11.95 10.87
C VAL A 927 -32.10 -13.48 10.75
N HIS A 928 -32.41 -14.00 9.56
CA HIS A 928 -32.46 -15.45 9.31
C HIS A 928 -31.15 -16.15 9.67
N LEU A 929 -30.01 -15.52 9.35
CA LEU A 929 -28.68 -16.10 9.59
C LEU A 929 -28.17 -15.88 11.02
N GLN A 930 -28.75 -14.96 11.81
CA GLN A 930 -28.37 -14.75 13.21
C GLN A 930 -28.71 -15.93 14.12
N HIS A 931 -29.76 -16.69 13.80
CA HIS A 931 -30.23 -17.82 14.61
C HIS A 931 -29.50 -19.16 14.34
N SER A 932 -28.47 -19.16 13.49
CA SER A 932 -27.83 -20.37 12.94
C SER A 932 -26.60 -20.88 13.70
N CYS A 933 -26.34 -20.40 14.93
CA CYS A 933 -25.18 -20.84 15.70
C CYS A 933 -25.44 -22.20 16.37
N ASN A 934 -25.36 -23.30 15.60
CA ASN A 934 -25.53 -24.67 16.06
C ASN A 934 -24.31 -25.15 16.89
N CYS A 935 -24.12 -24.58 18.08
CA CYS A 935 -23.11 -25.02 19.03
C CYS A 935 -23.67 -25.90 20.16
N PHE A 936 -24.97 -26.20 20.11
CA PHE A 936 -25.63 -27.19 20.94
C PHE A 936 -26.18 -28.31 20.07
#